data_AF-A0A2V9LHH0-F1
#
_entry.id   AF-A0A2V9LHH0-F1
#
_cell.length_a   1.000
_cell.length_b   1.000
_cell.length_c   1.000
_cell.angle_alpha   90.00
_cell.angle_beta   90.00
_cell.angle_gamma   90.00
#
_symmetry.space_group_name_H-M   'P 1'
#
loop_
_entity.id
_entity.type
_entity.pdbx_description
1 polymer ?
#
loop_
_entity_poly.entity_id
_entity_poly.type
_entity_poly.pdbx_seq_one_letter_code
_entity_poly.pdbx_strand_id
1 'polypeptide(L)'
;MLSVSFGLCEAQLGSGGNLFYNSVWEQAAAQGITVSVASGDSGSDTCDAGNFANMAVNGLSVSGTASTPFNVALGGTDFNDVGSQPTYWNATNDPATAASAKSYIPEEAWNDSCARSGSVTGCASGASSSSDLTAGGGGPSSCASFTFGGFCLGGYAKPAWQTGTGVPIDSVRDVPDLSLFAADGLNGSFYIICAADQNASQGGSPTSCDLNSPFADFLGVGGTSASAPSFAGIMALVNQAHGRQGNANYVLYALAAQANLRCTSNASAVTNTTCTFYDTVTGNNSVACAGGTPNCSTGTSGATGILTTTRGGTTPAFNNTAGYDLATGLGTVNAANLVKNWTNASFHSTSTMLALSTTPPTSPITLTHGQPVNVTINVTSGSGTPTGDVSLLGGPAGPLGIDAFTLSSGAVMGKTTNLLPGGTYNVTAHYAGTGTFGASDSPPVQVTVNKESSRTAASLVTFNFFTGAITSTNATTAPYGSPYILRVDVTNSAGQLCATNSVPCPTGQVTITDNGGPLPDQSPPSGTPPESLTLNGQAYAEDQFIQFPAGTQNVVATYQGDNGYTASSPTTDVLTITKAITLPIVGANPTTVAPGGSVTLIANIGTQSSGVAPTGTVNFLNGTTRINGTPSYAGISGTGCTLVTPCALLVATLTTTFSSTASVTAQYSGDSNYATSTSAATTVTVSSAADFNLSAPNPASFTVSPGQSGASTIAVSPLNAFSGTVSFSCVVAPVVSLGPGCSLSPTSAAANGSTTLTVTTTARSAVGPLPGPNWFVTGGATFLLGLLLLLVISTKKRRLKLALGLLAAALLAAALIGCGGGSSSGGGGNSGTPAGTYTITVTGTSGTLSHTATVSVTVT
;
A
#
# COMPACT_ATOMS: atom_id res chain seq x y z
N MET A 1 0.40 -14.26 -34.84
CA MET A 1 -0.44 -13.05 -34.67
C MET A 1 -0.27 -12.57 -33.25
N LEU A 2 -0.58 -11.31 -32.98
CA LEU A 2 -0.58 -10.76 -31.64
C LEU A 2 -1.85 -9.92 -31.45
N SER A 3 -2.46 -10.03 -30.26
CA SER A 3 -3.57 -9.16 -29.85
C SER A 3 -3.13 -8.35 -28.64
N VAL A 4 -3.48 -7.06 -28.63
CA VAL A 4 -3.13 -6.11 -27.57
C VAL A 4 -4.38 -5.34 -27.17
N SER A 5 -4.86 -5.62 -25.96
CA SER A 5 -6.02 -4.97 -25.34
C SER A 5 -5.60 -4.00 -24.23
N PHE A 6 -4.56 -3.21 -24.51
CA PHE A 6 -4.07 -2.14 -23.63
C PHE A 6 -3.45 -1.01 -24.46
N GLY A 7 -3.50 0.20 -23.92
CA GLY A 7 -2.98 1.39 -24.57
C GLY A 7 -2.70 2.51 -23.60
N LEU A 8 -2.02 3.53 -24.11
CA LEU A 8 -1.77 4.81 -23.45
C LEU A 8 -1.89 5.89 -24.53
N CYS A 9 -2.27 7.12 -24.16
CA CYS A 9 -2.43 8.16 -25.17
C CYS A 9 -1.09 8.51 -25.82
N GLU A 10 -1.15 8.88 -27.10
CA GLU A 10 0.02 9.15 -27.94
C GLU A 10 0.94 10.22 -27.33
N ALA A 11 0.39 11.29 -26.75
CA ALA A 11 1.16 12.32 -26.07
C ALA A 11 1.84 11.83 -24.78
N GLN A 12 1.20 10.92 -24.04
CA GLN A 12 1.70 10.39 -22.75
C GLN A 12 2.84 9.36 -22.92
N LEU A 13 2.87 8.63 -24.05
CA LEU A 13 3.99 7.74 -24.38
C LEU A 13 5.32 8.49 -24.59
N GLY A 14 5.25 9.78 -24.94
CA GLY A 14 6.42 10.58 -25.30
C GLY A 14 7.16 10.04 -26.52
N SER A 15 8.32 10.62 -26.84
CA SER A 15 9.12 10.18 -28.00
C SER A 15 9.62 8.74 -27.87
N GLY A 16 10.03 8.32 -26.67
CA GLY A 16 10.55 6.98 -26.41
C GLY A 16 9.50 5.88 -26.54
N GLY A 17 8.32 6.07 -25.96
CA GLY A 17 7.24 5.08 -26.04
C GLY A 17 6.67 4.93 -27.44
N ASN A 18 6.45 6.04 -28.16
CA ASN A 18 6.00 6.00 -29.55
C ASN A 18 7.02 5.31 -30.46
N LEU A 19 8.31 5.68 -30.36
CA LEU A 19 9.37 5.02 -31.13
C LEU A 19 9.44 3.52 -30.85
N PHE A 20 9.32 3.11 -29.58
CA PHE A 20 9.30 1.70 -29.19
C PHE A 20 8.15 0.95 -29.90
N TYR A 21 6.90 1.39 -29.72
CA TYR A 21 5.74 0.72 -30.34
C TYR A 21 5.80 0.72 -31.87
N ASN A 22 6.19 1.82 -32.49
CA ASN A 22 6.37 1.86 -33.94
C ASN A 22 7.40 0.83 -34.41
N SER A 23 8.57 0.77 -33.77
CA SER A 23 9.66 -0.15 -34.16
C SER A 23 9.31 -1.63 -33.97
N VAL A 24 8.62 -2.00 -32.89
CA VAL A 24 8.25 -3.40 -32.64
C VAL A 24 7.06 -3.85 -33.50
N TRP A 25 6.14 -2.96 -33.84
CA TRP A 25 5.07 -3.25 -34.80
C TRP A 25 5.59 -3.33 -36.24
N GLU A 26 6.53 -2.46 -36.64
CA GLU A 26 7.25 -2.54 -37.91
C GLU A 26 8.02 -3.87 -38.04
N GLN A 27 8.75 -4.27 -37.00
CA GLN A 27 9.42 -5.58 -36.95
C GLN A 27 8.42 -6.75 -37.02
N ALA A 28 7.30 -6.69 -36.29
CA ALA A 28 6.27 -7.72 -36.32
C ALA A 28 5.64 -7.86 -37.71
N ALA A 29 5.29 -6.73 -38.35
CA ALA A 29 4.80 -6.69 -39.72
C ALA A 29 5.80 -7.31 -40.71
N ALA A 30 7.08 -6.92 -40.63
CA ALA A 30 8.15 -7.46 -41.47
C ALA A 30 8.33 -8.98 -41.32
N GLN A 31 8.11 -9.53 -40.12
CA GLN A 31 8.18 -10.97 -39.81
C GLN A 31 6.90 -11.76 -40.17
N GLY A 32 5.88 -11.08 -40.71
CA GLY A 32 4.60 -11.67 -41.10
C GLY A 32 3.59 -11.81 -39.96
N ILE A 33 3.82 -11.15 -38.82
CA ILE A 33 2.93 -11.13 -37.67
C ILE A 33 1.94 -9.96 -37.82
N THR A 34 0.67 -10.26 -38.02
CA THR A 34 -0.39 -9.25 -37.83
C THR A 34 -0.56 -8.95 -36.35
N VAL A 35 -0.48 -7.66 -36.02
CA VAL A 35 -0.75 -7.10 -34.69
C VAL A 35 -2.12 -6.44 -34.72
N SER A 36 -3.00 -6.88 -33.82
CA SER A 36 -4.34 -6.34 -33.59
C SER A 36 -4.30 -5.55 -32.28
N VAL A 37 -4.61 -4.25 -32.31
CA VAL A 37 -4.52 -3.37 -31.13
C VAL A 37 -5.83 -2.66 -30.90
N ALA A 38 -6.34 -2.70 -29.67
CA ALA A 38 -7.49 -1.93 -29.23
C ALA A 38 -7.22 -0.42 -29.39
N SER A 39 -8.11 0.31 -30.09
CA SER A 39 -7.90 1.74 -30.35
C SER A 39 -8.11 2.63 -29.12
N GLY A 40 -8.75 2.10 -28.06
CA GLY A 40 -9.00 2.77 -26.80
C GLY A 40 -10.49 2.76 -26.44
N ASP A 41 -10.79 2.88 -25.15
CA ASP A 41 -12.16 2.75 -24.63
C ASP A 41 -12.76 4.10 -24.18
N SER A 42 -12.10 5.21 -24.53
CA SER A 42 -12.47 6.59 -24.14
C SER A 42 -12.84 7.50 -25.32
N GLY A 43 -13.27 6.91 -26.44
CA GLY A 43 -13.77 7.63 -27.60
C GLY A 43 -12.72 8.55 -28.24
N SER A 44 -13.15 9.75 -28.58
CA SER A 44 -12.32 10.78 -29.21
C SER A 44 -11.24 11.42 -28.31
N ASP A 45 -11.11 11.00 -27.04
CA ASP A 45 -10.03 11.42 -26.13
C ASP A 45 -9.47 10.28 -25.28
N THR A 46 -8.31 9.79 -25.69
CA THR A 46 -7.55 8.76 -24.94
C THR A 46 -6.66 9.34 -23.83
N CYS A 47 -6.36 10.64 -23.83
CA CYS A 47 -5.41 11.25 -22.89
C CYS A 47 -5.99 11.53 -21.51
N ASP A 48 -7.30 11.74 -21.40
CA ASP A 48 -7.98 11.88 -20.10
C ASP A 48 -8.59 10.57 -19.56
N ALA A 49 -8.33 9.43 -20.20
CA ALA A 49 -8.71 8.11 -19.69
C ALA A 49 -8.20 7.90 -18.25
N GLY A 50 -9.12 7.64 -17.30
CA GLY A 50 -8.82 7.47 -15.88
C GLY A 50 -8.58 8.76 -15.08
N ASN A 51 -8.78 9.95 -15.66
CA ASN A 51 -8.72 11.23 -14.94
C ASN A 51 -9.93 11.39 -13.99
N PHE A 52 -9.70 11.82 -12.74
CA PHE A 52 -10.73 12.05 -11.71
C PHE A 52 -11.91 12.94 -12.14
N ALA A 53 -11.72 13.80 -13.16
CA ALA A 53 -12.80 14.64 -13.70
C ALA A 53 -13.79 13.86 -14.59
N ASN A 54 -13.42 12.66 -15.06
CA ASN A 54 -14.19 11.79 -15.97
C ASN A 54 -14.73 12.51 -17.22
N MET A 55 -14.04 13.55 -17.71
CA MET A 55 -14.40 14.30 -18.92
C MET A 55 -13.14 14.85 -19.58
N ALA A 56 -13.20 15.10 -20.88
CA ALA A 56 -12.07 15.56 -21.66
C ALA A 56 -11.61 16.97 -21.27
N VAL A 57 -10.30 17.13 -21.03
CA VAL A 57 -9.68 18.43 -20.75
C VAL A 57 -8.47 18.74 -21.65
N ASN A 58 -7.88 17.72 -22.29
CA ASN A 58 -6.78 17.90 -23.23
C ASN A 58 -7.25 18.06 -24.69
N GLY A 59 -8.47 17.64 -25.01
CA GLY A 59 -9.07 17.75 -26.34
C GLY A 59 -9.05 16.42 -27.11
N LEU A 60 -8.96 16.47 -28.43
CA LEU A 60 -8.97 15.24 -29.25
C LEU A 60 -7.64 14.50 -29.15
N SER A 61 -7.68 13.19 -28.90
CA SER A 61 -6.47 12.38 -28.79
C SER A 61 -6.71 10.87 -29.02
N VAL A 62 -5.67 10.14 -29.41
CA VAL A 62 -5.72 8.71 -29.74
C VAL A 62 -4.74 7.88 -28.92
N SER A 63 -4.98 6.56 -28.87
CA SER A 63 -4.02 5.58 -28.33
C SER A 63 -2.76 5.51 -29.18
N GLY A 64 -1.60 5.79 -28.57
CA GLY A 64 -0.31 5.72 -29.25
C GLY A 64 0.21 4.29 -29.47
N THR A 65 -0.37 3.29 -28.80
CA THR A 65 -0.08 1.87 -29.09
C THR A 65 -0.79 1.40 -30.36
N ALA A 66 -1.90 2.05 -30.72
CA ALA A 66 -2.73 1.72 -31.88
C ALA A 66 -2.53 2.65 -33.08
N SER A 67 -2.03 3.89 -32.87
CA SER A 67 -1.87 4.89 -33.93
C SER A 67 -0.70 4.64 -34.88
N THR A 68 0.10 3.59 -34.68
CA THR A 68 1.21 3.30 -35.61
C THR A 68 0.68 2.82 -36.98
N PRO A 69 1.47 2.95 -38.06
CA PRO A 69 1.13 2.40 -39.36
C PRO A 69 1.30 0.87 -39.51
N PHE A 70 1.76 0.16 -38.47
CA PHE A 70 2.19 -1.24 -38.60
C PHE A 70 1.30 -2.25 -37.87
N ASN A 71 0.33 -1.77 -37.09
CA ASN A 71 -0.74 -2.57 -36.52
C ASN A 71 -2.07 -2.31 -37.25
N VAL A 72 -3.00 -3.26 -37.13
CA VAL A 72 -4.43 -2.99 -37.33
C VAL A 72 -4.96 -2.41 -36.02
N ALA A 73 -5.58 -1.23 -36.08
CA ALA A 73 -6.25 -0.60 -34.94
C ALA A 73 -7.73 -0.95 -34.97
N LEU A 74 -8.25 -1.48 -33.85
CA LEU A 74 -9.61 -2.00 -33.73
C LEU A 74 -10.44 -1.12 -32.82
N GLY A 75 -11.45 -0.46 -33.40
CA GLY A 75 -12.49 0.29 -32.71
C GLY A 75 -13.69 -0.55 -32.30
N GLY A 76 -14.76 0.14 -31.89
CA GLY A 76 -15.94 -0.46 -31.30
C GLY A 76 -17.24 -0.15 -32.02
N THR A 77 -18.08 -1.17 -32.19
CA THR A 77 -19.50 -1.05 -32.57
C THR A 77 -20.44 -1.59 -31.50
N ASP A 78 -21.68 -1.14 -31.52
CA ASP A 78 -22.82 -1.64 -30.75
C ASP A 78 -23.94 -2.03 -31.72
N PHE A 79 -24.92 -2.83 -31.28
CA PHE A 79 -26.06 -3.19 -32.11
C PHE A 79 -27.08 -2.05 -32.17
N ASN A 80 -27.41 -1.62 -33.39
CA ASN A 80 -28.47 -0.68 -33.68
C ASN A 80 -29.81 -1.41 -33.80
N ASP A 81 -30.23 -2.07 -32.70
CA ASP A 81 -31.42 -2.90 -32.63
C ASP A 81 -32.43 -2.50 -31.54
N VAL A 82 -32.11 -1.49 -30.73
CA VAL A 82 -32.91 -1.04 -29.58
C VAL A 82 -34.36 -0.72 -29.99
N GLY A 83 -35.31 -1.42 -29.36
CA GLY A 83 -36.75 -1.29 -29.66
C GLY A 83 -37.21 -2.12 -30.87
N SER A 84 -36.30 -2.82 -31.54
CA SER A 84 -36.55 -3.67 -32.71
C SER A 84 -36.03 -5.09 -32.56
N GLN A 85 -35.51 -5.48 -31.38
CA GLN A 85 -34.86 -6.77 -31.12
C GLN A 85 -35.64 -8.01 -31.63
N PRO A 86 -36.99 -8.10 -31.53
CA PRO A 86 -37.73 -9.24 -32.09
C PRO A 86 -37.58 -9.43 -33.61
N THR A 87 -37.08 -8.43 -34.34
CA THR A 87 -36.72 -8.53 -35.77
C THR A 87 -35.50 -9.44 -35.95
N TYR A 88 -34.47 -9.23 -35.14
CA TYR A 88 -33.13 -9.82 -35.30
C TYR A 88 -32.86 -11.02 -34.40
N TRP A 89 -33.55 -11.13 -33.27
CA TRP A 89 -33.38 -12.21 -32.29
C TRP A 89 -34.58 -13.15 -32.24
N ASN A 90 -34.31 -14.44 -32.03
CA ASN A 90 -35.27 -15.43 -31.58
C ASN A 90 -35.52 -15.29 -30.07
N ALA A 91 -36.75 -15.52 -29.61
CA ALA A 91 -37.11 -15.42 -28.19
C ALA A 91 -36.47 -16.52 -27.30
N THR A 92 -35.89 -17.54 -27.93
CA THR A 92 -35.16 -18.64 -27.29
C THR A 92 -33.95 -19.00 -28.14
N ASN A 93 -32.86 -19.39 -27.50
CA ASN A 93 -31.68 -19.93 -28.17
C ASN A 93 -32.02 -21.26 -28.87
N ASP A 94 -31.38 -21.53 -30.01
CA ASP A 94 -31.41 -22.82 -30.67
C ASP A 94 -30.76 -23.90 -29.77
N PRO A 95 -31.41 -25.07 -29.56
CA PRO A 95 -30.96 -26.05 -28.58
C PRO A 95 -29.69 -26.83 -28.98
N ALA A 96 -29.22 -26.74 -30.23
CA ALA A 96 -28.03 -27.43 -30.72
C ALA A 96 -26.81 -26.50 -30.85
N THR A 97 -27.04 -25.24 -31.19
CA THR A 97 -26.00 -24.23 -31.47
C THR A 97 -25.92 -23.12 -30.44
N ALA A 98 -26.89 -23.05 -29.51
CA ALA A 98 -27.12 -21.95 -28.56
C ALA A 98 -27.34 -20.56 -29.20
N ALA A 99 -27.43 -20.46 -30.53
CA ALA A 99 -27.59 -19.19 -31.23
C ALA A 99 -29.04 -18.67 -31.19
N SER A 100 -29.22 -17.36 -31.04
CA SER A 100 -30.53 -16.69 -31.11
C SER A 100 -30.61 -15.60 -32.17
N ALA A 101 -29.49 -15.08 -32.69
CA ALA A 101 -29.49 -14.16 -33.83
C ALA A 101 -30.01 -14.85 -35.11
N LYS A 102 -30.93 -14.19 -35.82
CA LYS A 102 -31.57 -14.67 -37.05
C LYS A 102 -30.76 -14.35 -38.31
N SER A 103 -29.96 -13.28 -38.25
CA SER A 103 -29.22 -12.71 -39.37
C SER A 103 -28.11 -11.79 -38.84
N TYR A 104 -27.40 -11.11 -39.75
CA TYR A 104 -26.68 -9.88 -39.41
C TYR A 104 -27.64 -8.88 -38.73
N ILE A 105 -27.11 -8.12 -37.78
CA ILE A 105 -27.80 -7.08 -37.02
C ILE A 105 -27.11 -5.76 -37.40
N PRO A 106 -27.85 -4.72 -37.82
CA PRO A 106 -27.26 -3.40 -38.05
C PRO A 106 -26.48 -2.90 -36.84
N GLU A 107 -25.42 -2.15 -37.10
CA GLU A 107 -24.48 -1.67 -36.10
C GLU A 107 -24.44 -0.13 -36.09
N GLU A 108 -24.08 0.43 -34.95
CA GLU A 108 -23.71 1.83 -34.77
C GLU A 108 -22.37 1.91 -34.03
N ALA A 109 -21.72 3.08 -34.00
CA ALA A 109 -20.52 3.26 -33.18
C ALA A 109 -20.82 3.04 -31.69
N TRP A 110 -19.97 2.26 -31.02
CA TRP A 110 -20.07 2.08 -29.58
C TRP A 110 -19.74 3.39 -28.86
N ASN A 111 -20.70 3.94 -28.14
CA ASN A 111 -20.55 5.17 -27.37
C ASN A 111 -21.60 5.24 -26.25
N ASP A 112 -21.15 5.11 -25.01
CA ASP A 112 -21.99 5.12 -23.81
C ASP A 112 -21.80 6.40 -22.98
N SER A 113 -21.07 7.39 -23.53
CA SER A 113 -20.95 8.73 -22.99
C SER A 113 -22.24 9.54 -23.13
N CYS A 114 -22.37 10.60 -22.34
CA CYS A 114 -23.40 11.62 -22.52
C CYS A 114 -23.36 12.33 -23.89
N ALA A 115 -22.27 12.21 -24.65
CA ALA A 115 -22.15 12.81 -25.97
C ALA A 115 -22.67 11.91 -27.12
N ARG A 116 -23.08 10.65 -26.87
CA ARG A 116 -23.66 9.74 -27.90
C ARG A 116 -24.74 10.41 -28.76
N SER A 117 -25.65 11.14 -28.13
CA SER A 117 -26.76 11.86 -28.81
C SER A 117 -26.34 13.13 -29.56
N GLY A 118 -25.08 13.53 -29.44
CA GLY A 118 -24.55 14.82 -29.85
C GLY A 118 -24.92 15.99 -28.94
N SER A 119 -25.34 15.71 -27.70
CA SER A 119 -25.65 16.71 -26.68
C SER A 119 -25.63 16.11 -25.28
N VAL A 120 -25.01 16.81 -24.31
CA VAL A 120 -25.10 16.45 -22.89
C VAL A 120 -26.46 16.75 -22.24
N THR A 121 -27.41 17.32 -23.00
CA THR A 121 -28.75 17.66 -22.50
C THR A 121 -29.59 16.41 -22.32
N GLY A 122 -30.09 16.19 -21.10
CA GLY A 122 -30.94 15.03 -20.79
C GLY A 122 -30.20 13.85 -20.17
N CYS A 123 -28.86 13.88 -20.14
CA CYS A 123 -28.11 13.06 -19.20
C CYS A 123 -28.53 13.42 -17.77
N ALA A 124 -28.83 12.41 -16.96
CA ALA A 124 -29.09 12.62 -15.53
C ALA A 124 -27.86 13.30 -14.91
N SER A 125 -28.08 14.27 -14.03
CA SER A 125 -27.01 15.01 -13.33
C SER A 125 -26.27 14.06 -12.39
N GLY A 126 -25.33 13.31 -12.95
CA GLY A 126 -24.98 12.00 -12.41
C GLY A 126 -24.00 11.19 -13.26
N ALA A 127 -23.04 11.82 -13.95
CA ALA A 127 -21.76 11.17 -14.29
C ALA A 127 -20.90 10.91 -13.02
N SER A 128 -21.56 10.50 -11.94
CA SER A 128 -21.11 10.59 -10.55
C SER A 128 -20.81 9.23 -9.95
N SER A 129 -20.22 8.32 -10.74
CA SER A 129 -19.66 7.08 -10.21
C SER A 129 -18.41 6.53 -10.93
N SER A 130 -18.16 6.76 -12.23
CA SER A 130 -16.86 6.35 -12.83
C SER A 130 -16.46 6.87 -14.21
N SER A 131 -17.36 7.02 -15.20
CA SER A 131 -16.88 6.97 -16.61
C SER A 131 -17.85 7.54 -17.66
N ASP A 132 -17.75 8.85 -17.97
CA ASP A 132 -18.34 9.42 -19.20
C ASP A 132 -17.40 9.28 -20.42
N LEU A 133 -16.08 9.13 -20.18
CA LEU A 133 -15.10 8.78 -21.21
C LEU A 133 -15.20 7.28 -21.60
N THR A 134 -16.34 6.89 -22.17
CA THR A 134 -16.69 5.50 -22.52
C THR A 134 -17.23 5.40 -23.95
N ALA A 135 -16.36 5.10 -24.92
CA ALA A 135 -16.70 4.94 -26.33
C ALA A 135 -15.55 4.32 -27.14
N GLY A 136 -15.82 3.85 -28.36
CA GLY A 136 -14.81 3.30 -29.27
C GLY A 136 -13.75 4.33 -29.68
N GLY A 137 -12.49 4.07 -29.36
CA GLY A 137 -11.38 4.99 -29.60
C GLY A 137 -11.12 5.29 -31.07
N GLY A 138 -10.89 6.55 -31.42
CA GLY A 138 -10.66 6.94 -32.81
C GLY A 138 -10.44 8.45 -33.02
N GLY A 139 -9.77 8.78 -34.11
CA GLY A 139 -9.29 10.12 -34.44
C GLY A 139 -7.98 10.11 -35.25
N PRO A 140 -7.50 11.29 -35.68
CA PRO A 140 -6.20 11.41 -36.34
C PRO A 140 -5.06 11.40 -35.32
N SER A 141 -3.97 10.70 -35.64
CA SER A 141 -2.69 10.79 -34.94
C SER A 141 -2.17 12.24 -34.93
N SER A 142 -1.68 12.72 -33.79
CA SER A 142 -1.40 14.15 -33.58
C SER A 142 -0.14 14.46 -32.76
N CYS A 143 0.40 13.48 -32.02
CA CYS A 143 1.53 13.64 -31.11
C CYS A 143 2.49 12.43 -31.10
N ALA A 144 2.68 11.73 -32.23
CA ALA A 144 3.67 10.66 -32.34
C ALA A 144 5.12 11.20 -32.34
N SER A 145 5.31 12.44 -32.80
CA SER A 145 6.60 13.11 -32.92
C SER A 145 6.68 14.33 -31.99
N PHE A 146 7.88 14.59 -31.45
CA PHE A 146 8.10 15.56 -30.38
C PHE A 146 9.28 16.47 -30.68
N THR A 147 9.20 17.71 -30.20
CA THR A 147 10.35 18.62 -30.08
C THR A 147 11.30 18.16 -28.97
N PHE A 148 12.55 18.67 -28.97
CA PHE A 148 13.52 18.42 -27.88
C PHE A 148 13.02 18.88 -26.49
N GLY A 149 12.00 19.76 -26.43
CA GLY A 149 11.35 20.21 -25.21
C GLY A 149 10.12 19.38 -24.77
N GLY A 150 9.80 18.28 -25.48
CA GLY A 150 8.66 17.42 -25.14
C GLY A 150 7.29 17.89 -25.64
N PHE A 151 7.23 18.94 -26.46
CA PHE A 151 5.97 19.37 -27.09
C PHE A 151 5.69 18.57 -28.37
N CYS A 152 4.42 18.18 -28.58
CA CYS A 152 3.93 17.56 -29.81
C CYS A 152 4.31 18.37 -31.05
N LEU A 153 4.87 17.70 -32.06
CA LEU A 153 5.19 18.27 -33.38
C LEU A 153 4.19 17.82 -34.45
N GLY A 154 3.65 16.59 -34.32
CA GLY A 154 2.66 16.02 -35.22
C GLY A 154 2.51 14.51 -35.04
N GLY A 155 1.48 13.93 -35.66
CA GLY A 155 1.23 12.49 -35.69
C GLY A 155 2.17 11.69 -36.59
N TYR A 156 1.94 10.37 -36.64
CA TYR A 156 2.51 9.51 -37.67
C TYR A 156 2.01 9.97 -39.04
N ALA A 157 2.88 9.98 -40.06
CA ALA A 157 2.48 10.35 -41.42
C ALA A 157 1.47 9.34 -41.99
N LYS A 158 0.51 9.82 -42.79
CA LYS A 158 -0.49 8.96 -43.46
C LYS A 158 0.22 7.90 -44.31
N PRO A 159 0.06 6.60 -44.01
CA PRO A 159 0.69 5.58 -44.81
C PRO A 159 -0.01 5.44 -46.16
N ALA A 160 0.74 5.17 -47.23
CA ALA A 160 0.23 5.20 -48.60
C ALA A 160 -0.88 4.17 -48.91
N TRP A 161 -1.08 3.17 -48.05
CA TRP A 161 -2.19 2.21 -48.14
C TRP A 161 -3.49 2.73 -47.52
N GLN A 162 -3.45 3.70 -46.59
CA GLN A 162 -4.63 4.27 -45.94
C GLN A 162 -5.32 5.26 -46.89
N THR A 163 -6.08 4.71 -47.83
CA THR A 163 -6.78 5.45 -48.88
C THR A 163 -8.13 4.79 -49.18
N GLY A 164 -9.11 5.57 -49.61
CA GLY A 164 -10.44 5.06 -49.93
C GLY A 164 -11.52 6.13 -49.82
N THR A 165 -12.77 5.75 -50.05
CA THR A 165 -13.94 6.61 -49.76
C THR A 165 -13.99 6.92 -48.26
N GLY A 166 -14.18 8.17 -47.87
CA GLY A 166 -14.30 8.61 -46.47
C GLY A 166 -12.98 8.93 -45.77
N VAL A 167 -11.86 8.32 -46.20
CA VAL A 167 -10.53 8.57 -45.58
C VAL A 167 -10.15 10.05 -45.70
N PRO A 168 -9.85 10.75 -44.59
CA PRO A 168 -9.38 12.13 -44.57
C PRO A 168 -8.15 12.41 -45.47
N ILE A 169 -7.98 13.66 -45.90
CA ILE A 169 -6.79 14.13 -46.66
C ILE A 169 -6.03 15.17 -45.81
N ASP A 170 -5.54 14.72 -44.66
CA ASP A 170 -4.88 15.51 -43.61
C ASP A 170 -3.40 15.12 -43.38
N SER A 171 -2.91 14.12 -44.10
CA SER A 171 -1.51 13.64 -44.08
C SER A 171 -1.03 12.94 -42.80
N VAL A 172 -1.93 12.58 -41.87
CA VAL A 172 -1.59 11.81 -40.63
C VAL A 172 -2.30 10.46 -40.58
N ARG A 173 -1.82 9.50 -39.77
CA ARG A 173 -2.46 8.18 -39.60
C ARG A 173 -3.79 8.33 -38.86
N ASP A 174 -4.88 7.89 -39.47
CA ASP A 174 -6.23 7.89 -38.88
C ASP A 174 -6.53 6.58 -38.15
N VAL A 175 -7.15 6.64 -36.98
CA VAL A 175 -7.55 5.49 -36.14
C VAL A 175 -9.08 5.47 -36.02
N PRO A 176 -9.76 4.30 -35.95
CA PRO A 176 -9.26 2.93 -36.12
C PRO A 176 -9.21 2.49 -37.59
N ASP A 177 -8.57 1.36 -37.91
CA ASP A 177 -8.61 0.79 -39.28
C ASP A 177 -9.94 0.08 -39.54
N LEU A 178 -10.46 -0.61 -38.51
CA LEU A 178 -11.69 -1.40 -38.50
C LEU A 178 -12.34 -1.31 -37.12
N SER A 179 -13.61 -1.68 -37.02
CA SER A 179 -14.26 -1.97 -35.73
C SER A 179 -14.75 -3.41 -35.66
N LEU A 180 -14.99 -3.88 -34.43
CA LEU A 180 -15.87 -5.01 -34.14
C LEU A 180 -16.73 -4.65 -32.93
N PHE A 181 -17.69 -5.52 -32.61
CA PHE A 181 -18.57 -5.36 -31.46
C PHE A 181 -17.78 -5.11 -30.16
N ALA A 182 -18.17 -4.08 -29.41
CA ALA A 182 -17.48 -3.56 -28.24
C ALA A 182 -18.43 -3.09 -27.13
N ALA A 183 -19.75 -3.22 -27.28
CA ALA A 183 -20.68 -2.77 -26.25
C ALA A 183 -20.45 -3.51 -24.92
N ASP A 184 -20.51 -2.77 -23.81
CA ASP A 184 -20.22 -3.27 -22.46
C ASP A 184 -21.50 -3.57 -21.64
N GLY A 185 -22.66 -3.18 -22.15
CA GLY A 185 -23.97 -3.56 -21.62
C GLY A 185 -25.01 -2.44 -21.51
N LEU A 186 -24.73 -1.19 -21.90
CA LEU A 186 -25.73 -0.11 -21.85
C LEU A 186 -27.04 -0.48 -22.58
N ASN A 187 -26.93 -1.10 -23.76
CA ASN A 187 -28.05 -1.61 -24.56
C ASN A 187 -28.45 -3.06 -24.24
N GLY A 188 -27.91 -3.65 -23.17
CA GLY A 188 -28.14 -5.05 -22.79
C GLY A 188 -27.34 -6.09 -23.60
N SER A 189 -26.39 -5.63 -24.43
CA SER A 189 -25.52 -6.46 -25.27
C SER A 189 -24.07 -6.35 -24.81
N PHE A 190 -23.38 -7.48 -24.65
CA PHE A 190 -21.98 -7.58 -24.20
C PHE A 190 -21.40 -8.98 -24.51
N TYR A 191 -20.07 -9.14 -24.48
CA TYR A 191 -19.44 -10.46 -24.46
C TYR A 191 -19.53 -11.10 -23.07
N ILE A 192 -19.71 -12.42 -23.02
CA ILE A 192 -19.66 -13.19 -21.77
C ILE A 192 -18.28 -13.85 -21.64
N ILE A 193 -17.60 -13.64 -20.52
CA ILE A 193 -16.36 -14.34 -20.13
C ILE A 193 -16.55 -15.09 -18.80
N CYS A 194 -15.71 -16.08 -18.55
CA CYS A 194 -15.59 -16.72 -17.23
C CYS A 194 -14.33 -16.24 -16.51
N ALA A 195 -14.46 -15.88 -15.23
CA ALA A 195 -13.39 -15.45 -14.33
C ALA A 195 -13.37 -16.31 -13.06
N ALA A 196 -12.75 -17.50 -13.14
CA ALA A 196 -12.79 -18.56 -12.12
C ALA A 196 -12.19 -18.18 -10.74
N ASP A 197 -11.42 -17.10 -10.66
CA ASP A 197 -10.80 -16.60 -9.43
C ASP A 197 -11.65 -15.51 -8.73
N GLN A 198 -12.54 -14.85 -9.45
CA GLN A 198 -13.24 -13.64 -9.01
C GLN A 198 -14.07 -13.85 -7.72
N ASN A 199 -14.62 -15.05 -7.53
CA ASN A 199 -15.51 -15.39 -6.41
C ASN A 199 -14.97 -16.51 -5.49
N ALA A 200 -13.64 -16.71 -5.45
CA ALA A 200 -13.00 -17.69 -4.55
C ALA A 200 -13.40 -17.53 -3.06
N SER A 201 -13.73 -16.32 -2.61
CA SER A 201 -14.20 -16.02 -1.24
C SER A 201 -15.65 -16.40 -0.96
N GLN A 202 -16.46 -16.69 -1.98
CA GLN A 202 -17.88 -17.08 -1.88
C GLN A 202 -18.12 -18.55 -2.25
N GLY A 203 -17.05 -19.35 -2.39
CA GLY A 203 -17.13 -20.77 -2.78
C GLY A 203 -16.75 -21.06 -4.23
N GLY A 204 -16.21 -20.08 -4.96
CA GLY A 204 -15.55 -20.31 -6.24
C GLY A 204 -14.46 -21.37 -6.11
N SER A 205 -14.60 -22.44 -6.90
CA SER A 205 -13.61 -23.51 -7.03
C SER A 205 -12.55 -23.10 -8.06
N PRO A 206 -11.30 -23.61 -8.01
CA PRO A 206 -10.37 -23.54 -9.16
C PRO A 206 -10.88 -24.27 -10.43
N THR A 207 -12.13 -24.74 -10.44
CA THR A 207 -12.88 -25.29 -11.58
C THR A 207 -14.12 -24.45 -11.95
N SER A 208 -14.25 -23.20 -11.46
CA SER A 208 -15.52 -22.46 -11.56
C SER A 208 -15.70 -21.73 -12.89
N CYS A 209 -16.54 -22.32 -13.75
CA CYS A 209 -17.22 -21.70 -14.89
C CYS A 209 -18.60 -22.36 -15.03
N ASP A 210 -19.36 -22.45 -13.91
CA ASP A 210 -20.57 -23.26 -13.86
C ASP A 210 -21.75 -22.57 -14.58
N LEU A 211 -22.29 -23.23 -15.60
CA LEU A 211 -23.50 -22.81 -16.33
C LEU A 211 -24.80 -23.15 -15.58
N ASN A 212 -24.71 -23.47 -14.29
CA ASN A 212 -25.84 -23.55 -13.37
C ASN A 212 -25.97 -22.26 -12.54
N SER A 213 -27.20 -21.92 -12.17
CA SER A 213 -27.50 -20.80 -11.28
C SER A 213 -26.75 -20.97 -9.94
N PRO A 214 -26.06 -19.93 -9.42
CA PRO A 214 -26.24 -18.51 -9.72
C PRO A 214 -25.32 -17.88 -10.77
N PHE A 215 -24.52 -18.66 -11.52
CA PHE A 215 -23.61 -18.15 -12.58
C PHE A 215 -22.54 -17.15 -12.09
N ALA A 216 -22.12 -17.22 -10.82
CA ALA A 216 -21.31 -16.16 -10.18
C ALA A 216 -19.96 -15.87 -10.85
N ASP A 217 -19.39 -16.83 -11.59
CA ASP A 217 -18.08 -16.69 -12.25
C ASP A 217 -18.17 -16.10 -13.68
N PHE A 218 -19.38 -15.82 -14.18
CA PHE A 218 -19.58 -15.25 -15.51
C PHE A 218 -19.77 -13.73 -15.48
N LEU A 219 -19.03 -13.02 -16.33
CA LEU A 219 -19.05 -11.56 -16.46
C LEU A 219 -19.43 -11.10 -17.85
N GLY A 220 -20.18 -10.00 -17.91
CA GLY A 220 -20.30 -9.18 -19.11
C GLY A 220 -19.08 -8.27 -19.27
N VAL A 221 -18.51 -8.23 -20.48
CA VAL A 221 -17.41 -7.34 -20.86
C VAL A 221 -17.62 -6.78 -22.27
N GLY A 222 -17.05 -5.61 -22.52
CA GLY A 222 -17.03 -4.95 -23.82
C GLY A 222 -15.68 -4.29 -24.07
N GLY A 223 -15.71 -3.07 -24.60
CA GLY A 223 -14.55 -2.31 -25.02
C GLY A 223 -13.98 -2.77 -26.36
N THR A 224 -13.23 -1.87 -27.00
CA THR A 224 -12.28 -2.19 -28.08
C THR A 224 -11.25 -3.25 -27.65
N SER A 225 -11.04 -3.35 -26.34
CA SER A 225 -10.39 -4.45 -25.64
C SER A 225 -10.93 -5.85 -26.00
N ALA A 226 -12.21 -5.99 -26.37
CA ALA A 226 -12.81 -7.22 -26.90
C ALA A 226 -12.76 -7.32 -28.45
N SER A 227 -12.79 -6.17 -29.15
CA SER A 227 -12.63 -6.10 -30.61
C SER A 227 -11.27 -6.61 -31.08
N ALA A 228 -10.18 -6.22 -30.42
CA ALA A 228 -8.82 -6.62 -30.78
C ALA A 228 -8.59 -8.15 -30.82
N PRO A 229 -8.92 -8.93 -29.77
CA PRO A 229 -8.76 -10.39 -29.80
C PRO A 229 -9.78 -11.07 -30.73
N SER A 230 -10.99 -10.53 -30.86
CA SER A 230 -11.99 -11.03 -31.81
C SER A 230 -11.48 -10.93 -33.25
N PHE A 231 -10.88 -9.80 -33.62
CA PHE A 231 -10.25 -9.65 -34.93
C PHE A 231 -9.04 -10.56 -35.09
N ALA A 232 -8.19 -10.71 -34.07
CA ALA A 232 -7.08 -11.66 -34.11
C ALA A 232 -7.54 -13.11 -34.38
N GLY A 233 -8.71 -13.51 -33.87
CA GLY A 233 -9.36 -14.78 -34.19
C GLY A 233 -9.78 -14.91 -35.66
N ILE A 234 -10.44 -13.90 -36.23
CA ILE A 234 -10.80 -13.86 -37.66
C ILE A 234 -9.54 -13.94 -38.53
N MET A 235 -8.52 -13.17 -38.15
CA MET A 235 -7.27 -13.02 -38.86
C MET A 235 -6.42 -14.32 -38.75
N ALA A 236 -6.69 -15.18 -37.76
CA ALA A 236 -6.15 -16.54 -37.68
C ALA A 236 -6.77 -17.50 -38.70
N LEU A 237 -8.06 -17.35 -39.02
CA LEU A 237 -8.70 -18.08 -40.12
C LEU A 237 -8.14 -17.64 -41.48
N VAL A 238 -7.86 -16.34 -41.65
CA VAL A 238 -7.15 -15.82 -42.83
C VAL A 238 -5.77 -16.46 -42.94
N ASN A 239 -4.99 -16.51 -41.85
CA ASN A 239 -3.68 -17.17 -41.84
C ASN A 239 -3.76 -18.68 -42.14
N GLN A 240 -4.81 -19.36 -41.67
CA GLN A 240 -5.03 -20.78 -41.93
C GLN A 240 -5.29 -21.06 -43.42
N ALA A 241 -5.96 -20.14 -44.13
CA ALA A 241 -6.26 -20.27 -45.55
C ALA A 241 -5.12 -19.76 -46.47
N HIS A 242 -4.41 -18.70 -46.07
CA HIS A 242 -3.53 -17.91 -46.96
C HIS A 242 -2.08 -17.77 -46.47
N GLY A 243 -1.71 -18.39 -45.35
CA GLY A 243 -0.38 -18.24 -44.75
C GLY A 243 -0.21 -16.92 -43.99
N ARG A 244 1.02 -16.59 -43.54
CA ARG A 244 1.32 -15.38 -42.75
C ARG A 244 1.00 -14.10 -43.55
N GLN A 245 0.43 -13.08 -42.90
CA GLN A 245 0.00 -11.84 -43.58
C GLN A 245 0.76 -10.56 -43.20
N GLY A 246 1.50 -10.53 -42.10
CA GLY A 246 2.18 -9.29 -41.66
C GLY A 246 1.19 -8.16 -41.40
N ASN A 247 1.49 -6.97 -41.91
CA ASN A 247 0.58 -5.82 -41.86
C ASN A 247 -0.64 -6.03 -42.76
N ALA A 248 -1.73 -6.53 -42.16
CA ALA A 248 -2.98 -6.83 -42.86
C ALA A 248 -3.62 -5.60 -43.53
N ASN A 249 -3.31 -4.37 -43.10
CA ASN A 249 -3.92 -3.16 -43.66
C ASN A 249 -3.65 -2.98 -45.17
N TYR A 250 -2.54 -3.52 -45.68
CA TYR A 250 -2.25 -3.52 -47.13
C TYR A 250 -3.35 -4.23 -47.93
N VAL A 251 -3.91 -5.32 -47.39
CA VAL A 251 -4.99 -6.10 -48.01
C VAL A 251 -6.35 -5.50 -47.65
N LEU A 252 -6.58 -5.15 -46.38
CA LEU A 252 -7.88 -4.64 -45.91
C LEU A 252 -8.35 -3.40 -46.67
N TYR A 253 -7.48 -2.40 -46.84
CA TYR A 253 -7.83 -1.19 -47.59
C TYR A 253 -7.96 -1.46 -49.10
N ALA A 254 -7.15 -2.37 -49.67
CA ALA A 254 -7.27 -2.77 -51.07
C ALA A 254 -8.56 -3.54 -51.38
N LEU A 255 -9.10 -4.30 -50.42
CA LEU A 255 -10.42 -4.93 -50.51
C LEU A 255 -11.55 -3.92 -50.28
N ALA A 256 -11.43 -3.04 -49.29
CA ALA A 256 -12.46 -2.04 -49.00
C ALA A 256 -12.60 -0.98 -50.10
N ALA A 257 -11.55 -0.74 -50.91
CA ALA A 257 -11.66 0.05 -52.14
C ALA A 257 -12.64 -0.54 -53.17
N GLN A 258 -12.96 -1.83 -53.09
CA GLN A 258 -13.88 -2.52 -54.01
C GLN A 258 -15.33 -2.31 -53.57
N ALA A 259 -16.06 -1.44 -54.28
CA ALA A 259 -17.40 -1.01 -53.89
C ALA A 259 -18.42 -2.16 -53.72
N ASN A 260 -18.26 -3.27 -54.45
CA ASN A 260 -19.11 -4.48 -54.34
C ASN A 260 -18.85 -5.33 -53.09
N LEU A 261 -17.78 -5.06 -52.33
CA LEU A 261 -17.44 -5.73 -51.09
C LEU A 261 -17.85 -4.93 -49.84
N ARG A 262 -18.33 -3.69 -50.01
CA ARG A 262 -18.82 -2.84 -48.92
C ARG A 262 -20.33 -2.74 -48.94
N CYS A 263 -20.94 -2.75 -47.76
CA CYS A 263 -22.38 -2.61 -47.58
C CYS A 263 -22.65 -1.71 -46.39
N THR A 264 -23.51 -0.71 -46.54
CA THR A 264 -23.97 0.10 -45.40
C THR A 264 -24.68 -0.79 -44.37
N SER A 265 -24.29 -0.66 -43.09
CA SER A 265 -24.82 -1.40 -41.96
C SER A 265 -26.26 -0.98 -41.67
N ASN A 266 -27.19 -1.60 -42.38
CA ASN A 266 -28.65 -1.43 -42.24
C ASN A 266 -29.37 -2.66 -42.83
N ALA A 267 -30.69 -2.60 -42.97
CA ALA A 267 -31.51 -3.68 -43.53
C ALA A 267 -31.05 -4.20 -44.92
N SER A 268 -30.29 -3.40 -45.69
CA SER A 268 -29.71 -3.82 -46.98
C SER A 268 -28.57 -4.84 -46.79
N ALA A 269 -27.74 -4.68 -45.76
CA ALA A 269 -26.65 -5.61 -45.45
C ALA A 269 -27.16 -7.00 -45.05
N VAL A 270 -28.35 -7.07 -44.41
CA VAL A 270 -29.01 -8.33 -43.98
C VAL A 270 -29.27 -9.29 -45.15
N THR A 271 -29.50 -8.76 -46.36
CA THR A 271 -29.84 -9.57 -47.54
C THR A 271 -28.72 -9.69 -48.56
N ASN A 272 -27.64 -8.91 -48.42
CA ASN A 272 -26.54 -8.91 -49.36
C ASN A 272 -25.41 -9.87 -48.91
N THR A 273 -25.21 -10.94 -49.68
CA THR A 273 -24.24 -12.00 -49.36
C THR A 273 -22.81 -11.70 -49.84
N THR A 274 -22.56 -10.61 -50.57
CA THR A 274 -21.19 -10.25 -51.03
C THR A 274 -20.45 -9.31 -50.08
N CYS A 275 -21.14 -8.78 -49.06
CA CYS A 275 -20.57 -7.87 -48.07
C CYS A 275 -19.37 -8.52 -47.37
N THR A 276 -18.19 -7.91 -47.53
CA THR A 276 -17.00 -8.22 -46.74
C THR A 276 -16.87 -7.22 -45.59
N PHE A 277 -17.23 -5.96 -45.83
CA PHE A 277 -17.26 -4.89 -44.83
C PHE A 277 -18.68 -4.36 -44.64
N TYR A 278 -19.06 -4.14 -43.39
CA TYR A 278 -20.30 -3.47 -42.99
C TYR A 278 -19.98 -2.05 -42.53
N ASP A 279 -20.22 -1.10 -43.43
CA ASP A 279 -19.97 0.34 -43.33
C ASP A 279 -20.95 0.97 -42.33
N THR A 280 -20.46 1.33 -41.14
CA THR A 280 -21.28 1.84 -40.03
C THR A 280 -21.51 3.33 -40.22
N VAL A 281 -22.75 3.73 -40.49
CA VAL A 281 -23.12 5.13 -40.84
C VAL A 281 -23.99 5.80 -39.79
N THR A 282 -23.99 5.28 -38.56
CA THR A 282 -24.81 5.76 -37.44
C THR A 282 -23.96 5.82 -36.18
N GLY A 283 -24.13 6.88 -35.38
CA GLY A 283 -23.35 7.14 -34.18
C GLY A 283 -22.20 8.12 -34.37
N ASN A 284 -21.37 8.20 -33.34
CA ASN A 284 -20.12 8.97 -33.24
C ASN A 284 -19.35 8.45 -32.01
N ASN A 285 -18.08 8.83 -31.84
CA ASN A 285 -17.31 8.54 -30.62
C ASN A 285 -16.94 9.81 -29.81
N SER A 286 -17.71 10.90 -29.95
CA SER A 286 -17.59 12.07 -29.08
C SER A 286 -17.86 11.69 -27.62
N VAL A 287 -17.23 12.41 -26.70
CA VAL A 287 -17.36 12.28 -25.24
C VAL A 287 -17.54 13.67 -24.62
N ALA A 288 -17.98 13.78 -23.36
CA ALA A 288 -18.13 15.11 -22.74
C ALA A 288 -16.79 15.77 -22.42
N CYS A 289 -16.80 17.10 -22.34
CA CYS A 289 -15.62 17.91 -22.09
C CYS A 289 -15.87 19.03 -21.07
N ALA A 290 -14.82 19.45 -20.37
CA ALA A 290 -14.89 20.62 -19.50
C ALA A 290 -14.90 21.90 -20.34
N GLY A 291 -15.82 22.81 -20.05
CA GLY A 291 -15.97 24.05 -20.80
C GLY A 291 -14.71 24.94 -20.75
N GLY A 292 -14.33 25.47 -21.90
CA GLY A 292 -13.12 26.29 -22.06
C GLY A 292 -11.85 25.52 -22.43
N THR A 293 -11.85 24.18 -22.45
CA THR A 293 -10.70 23.37 -22.88
C THR A 293 -10.53 23.34 -24.41
N PRO A 294 -9.46 22.74 -24.97
CA PRO A 294 -9.36 22.48 -26.40
C PRO A 294 -10.51 21.62 -26.91
N ASN A 295 -10.94 21.83 -28.16
CA ASN A 295 -11.98 21.06 -28.85
C ASN A 295 -13.38 20.96 -28.20
N CYS A 296 -13.58 21.54 -27.02
CA CYS A 296 -14.88 21.53 -26.35
C CYS A 296 -15.90 22.44 -27.04
N SER A 297 -17.16 22.00 -27.13
CA SER A 297 -18.26 22.75 -27.76
C SER A 297 -18.61 24.05 -27.03
N THR A 298 -18.31 24.15 -25.74
CA THR A 298 -18.53 25.37 -24.94
C THR A 298 -17.22 26.00 -24.47
N GLY A 299 -17.09 27.31 -24.67
CA GLY A 299 -15.96 28.10 -24.19
C GLY A 299 -16.08 28.55 -22.72
N THR A 300 -17.21 28.27 -22.07
CA THR A 300 -17.53 28.76 -20.72
C THR A 300 -16.91 27.87 -19.65
N SER A 301 -15.93 28.39 -18.91
CA SER A 301 -15.32 27.69 -17.77
C SER A 301 -16.39 27.25 -16.75
N GLY A 302 -16.32 25.99 -16.32
CA GLY A 302 -17.27 25.39 -15.37
C GLY A 302 -18.60 24.91 -16.00
N ALA A 303 -18.81 25.07 -17.30
CA ALA A 303 -19.85 24.35 -18.03
C ALA A 303 -19.33 22.97 -18.49
N THR A 304 -20.23 22.09 -18.92
CA THR A 304 -19.90 20.83 -19.61
C THR A 304 -20.35 20.95 -21.07
N GLY A 305 -19.53 20.50 -22.00
CA GLY A 305 -19.85 20.40 -23.43
C GLY A 305 -19.62 18.99 -23.97
N ILE A 306 -19.54 18.87 -25.29
CA ILE A 306 -19.09 17.67 -26.00
C ILE A 306 -17.78 17.97 -26.76
N LEU A 307 -16.94 16.98 -26.99
CA LEU A 307 -15.81 17.13 -27.89
C LEU A 307 -16.27 17.28 -29.35
N THR A 308 -15.59 18.18 -30.06
CA THR A 308 -15.90 18.57 -31.44
C THR A 308 -14.62 18.78 -32.23
N THR A 309 -14.68 18.65 -33.56
CA THR A 309 -13.47 18.80 -34.42
C THR A 309 -12.90 20.22 -34.43
N THR A 310 -13.69 21.22 -34.05
CA THR A 310 -13.24 22.63 -33.91
C THR A 310 -13.80 23.22 -32.62
N ARG A 311 -12.94 23.85 -31.79
CA ARG A 311 -13.34 24.43 -30.50
C ARG A 311 -14.49 25.43 -30.64
N GLY A 312 -15.55 25.26 -29.84
CA GLY A 312 -16.79 26.03 -29.96
C GLY A 312 -17.75 25.53 -31.04
N GLY A 313 -17.46 24.39 -31.67
CA GLY A 313 -18.34 23.74 -32.64
C GLY A 313 -19.60 23.14 -32.00
N THR A 314 -20.60 22.85 -32.82
CA THR A 314 -21.87 22.21 -32.39
C THR A 314 -22.02 20.78 -32.92
N THR A 315 -21.08 20.31 -33.73
CA THR A 315 -21.09 18.96 -34.31
C THR A 315 -20.19 18.05 -33.48
N PRO A 316 -20.66 16.87 -33.04
CA PRO A 316 -19.84 15.93 -32.28
C PRO A 316 -18.55 15.55 -33.03
N ALA A 317 -17.50 15.27 -32.29
CA ALA A 317 -16.29 14.67 -32.83
C ALA A 317 -16.64 13.35 -33.54
N PHE A 318 -16.14 13.23 -34.77
CA PHE A 318 -16.14 12.00 -35.55
C PHE A 318 -17.51 11.28 -35.62
N ASN A 319 -18.51 11.97 -36.18
CA ASN A 319 -19.73 11.30 -36.63
C ASN A 319 -19.42 10.25 -37.69
N ASN A 320 -20.16 9.14 -37.65
CA ASN A 320 -20.10 8.10 -38.67
C ASN A 320 -20.60 8.60 -40.03
N THR A 321 -19.96 8.15 -41.12
CA THR A 321 -20.31 8.56 -42.49
C THR A 321 -19.98 7.45 -43.49
N ALA A 322 -20.66 7.44 -44.65
CA ALA A 322 -20.49 6.39 -45.65
C ALA A 322 -19.02 6.26 -46.15
N GLY A 323 -18.43 5.08 -45.91
CA GLY A 323 -17.04 4.77 -46.25
C GLY A 323 -16.20 4.56 -45.00
N TYR A 324 -14.97 5.10 -45.00
CA TYR A 324 -14.15 5.17 -43.81
C TYR A 324 -14.59 6.36 -42.94
N ASP A 325 -14.68 6.16 -41.62
CA ASP A 325 -14.81 7.26 -40.65
C ASP A 325 -13.90 7.10 -39.42
N LEU A 326 -13.78 8.17 -38.64
CA LEU A 326 -12.87 8.25 -37.49
C LEU A 326 -13.44 7.66 -36.19
N ALA A 327 -14.65 7.09 -36.22
CA ALA A 327 -15.24 6.37 -35.09
C ALA A 327 -15.15 4.85 -35.26
N THR A 328 -15.26 4.35 -36.50
CA THR A 328 -15.36 2.91 -36.80
C THR A 328 -14.44 2.40 -37.93
N GLY A 329 -13.63 3.29 -38.50
CA GLY A 329 -12.69 2.92 -39.56
C GLY A 329 -13.42 2.49 -40.82
N LEU A 330 -13.02 1.36 -41.40
CA LEU A 330 -13.71 0.73 -42.54
C LEU A 330 -15.02 0.00 -42.15
N GLY A 331 -15.49 0.13 -40.90
CA GLY A 331 -16.63 -0.59 -40.35
C GLY A 331 -16.25 -1.99 -39.82
N THR A 332 -17.22 -2.90 -39.74
CA THR A 332 -16.99 -4.28 -39.27
C THR A 332 -16.82 -5.26 -40.43
N VAL A 333 -16.39 -6.50 -40.15
CA VAL A 333 -16.10 -7.51 -41.19
C VAL A 333 -16.97 -8.75 -41.09
N ASN A 334 -17.47 -9.20 -42.25
CA ASN A 334 -17.97 -10.55 -42.41
C ASN A 334 -16.77 -11.51 -42.50
N ALA A 335 -16.46 -12.21 -41.41
CA ALA A 335 -15.27 -13.08 -41.31
C ALA A 335 -15.16 -14.12 -42.44
N ALA A 336 -16.27 -14.76 -42.82
CA ALA A 336 -16.28 -15.78 -43.87
C ALA A 336 -16.00 -15.19 -45.25
N ASN A 337 -16.62 -14.04 -45.58
CA ASN A 337 -16.35 -13.33 -46.83
C ASN A 337 -14.94 -12.71 -46.85
N LEU A 338 -14.40 -12.25 -45.72
CA LEU A 338 -13.04 -11.74 -45.63
C LEU A 338 -12.00 -12.82 -45.95
N VAL A 339 -12.12 -14.00 -45.33
CA VAL A 339 -11.26 -15.15 -45.63
C VAL A 339 -11.40 -15.57 -47.10
N LYS A 340 -12.61 -15.59 -47.64
CA LYS A 340 -12.87 -15.98 -49.04
C LYS A 340 -12.31 -14.97 -50.06
N ASN A 341 -12.48 -13.68 -49.81
CA ASN A 341 -12.14 -12.60 -50.75
C ASN A 341 -10.71 -12.08 -50.58
N TRP A 342 -9.93 -12.60 -49.63
CA TRP A 342 -8.57 -12.13 -49.31
C TRP A 342 -7.67 -11.96 -50.54
N THR A 343 -7.72 -12.92 -51.47
CA THR A 343 -6.92 -12.93 -52.71
C THR A 343 -7.44 -11.99 -53.81
N ASN A 344 -8.53 -11.24 -53.58
CA ASN A 344 -9.04 -10.25 -54.53
C ASN A 344 -8.28 -8.93 -54.46
N ALA A 345 -7.40 -8.73 -53.47
CA ALA A 345 -6.45 -7.62 -53.46
C ALA A 345 -5.35 -7.86 -54.51
N SER A 346 -5.06 -6.83 -55.31
CA SER A 346 -4.11 -6.92 -56.43
C SER A 346 -2.88 -6.06 -56.18
N PHE A 347 -1.70 -6.65 -56.37
CA PHE A 347 -0.40 -6.01 -56.13
C PHE A 347 0.58 -6.33 -57.26
N HIS A 348 1.60 -5.50 -57.45
CA HIS A 348 2.73 -5.85 -58.31
C HIS A 348 3.50 -7.03 -57.71
N SER A 349 3.60 -8.13 -58.45
CA SER A 349 4.37 -9.31 -58.06
C SER A 349 5.85 -8.97 -57.83
N THR A 350 6.44 -9.53 -56.78
CA THR A 350 7.86 -9.39 -56.48
C THR A 350 8.60 -10.73 -56.47
N SER A 351 9.92 -10.66 -56.58
CA SER A 351 10.82 -11.80 -56.40
C SER A 351 11.97 -11.41 -55.48
N THR A 352 12.14 -12.19 -54.41
CA THR A 352 13.14 -11.96 -53.36
C THR A 352 14.29 -12.97 -53.47
N MET A 353 15.52 -12.51 -53.27
CA MET A 353 16.72 -13.34 -53.21
C MET A 353 17.50 -13.05 -51.93
N LEU A 354 18.00 -14.10 -51.28
CA LEU A 354 18.86 -14.03 -50.08
C LEU A 354 20.26 -14.56 -50.40
N ALA A 355 21.28 -13.86 -49.91
CA ALA A 355 22.62 -14.39 -49.76
C ALA A 355 23.14 -14.10 -48.33
N LEU A 356 23.76 -15.12 -47.71
CA LEU A 356 24.43 -15.03 -46.42
C LEU A 356 25.92 -15.32 -46.60
N SER A 357 26.78 -14.68 -45.82
CA SER A 357 28.22 -15.01 -45.79
C SER A 357 28.87 -14.72 -44.44
N THR A 358 29.82 -15.56 -44.05
CA THR A 358 30.61 -15.45 -42.82
C THR A 358 31.96 -14.78 -43.09
N THR A 359 32.62 -14.32 -42.02
CA THR A 359 33.99 -13.80 -42.06
C THR A 359 34.82 -14.53 -40.99
N PRO A 360 35.81 -15.36 -41.35
CA PRO A 360 36.14 -15.81 -42.72
C PRO A 360 35.01 -16.63 -43.36
N PRO A 361 34.92 -16.69 -44.71
CA PRO A 361 33.83 -17.34 -45.41
C PRO A 361 33.86 -18.86 -45.28
N THR A 362 32.69 -19.46 -45.08
CA THR A 362 32.45 -20.91 -44.97
C THR A 362 31.44 -21.38 -46.02
N SER A 363 31.57 -22.63 -46.48
CA SER A 363 30.61 -23.27 -47.40
C SER A 363 30.47 -24.75 -47.03
N PRO A 364 29.30 -25.23 -46.55
CA PRO A 364 28.08 -24.46 -46.24
C PRO A 364 28.30 -23.43 -45.11
N ILE A 365 27.33 -22.50 -44.95
CA ILE A 365 27.40 -21.43 -43.95
C ILE A 365 27.46 -22.03 -42.55
N THR A 366 28.61 -21.91 -41.92
CA THR A 366 28.91 -22.43 -40.59
C THR A 366 29.52 -21.31 -39.74
N LEU A 367 28.96 -21.08 -38.56
CA LEU A 367 29.36 -20.04 -37.61
C LEU A 367 29.22 -20.54 -36.16
N THR A 368 29.72 -19.77 -35.20
CA THR A 368 29.41 -19.94 -33.77
C THR A 368 28.25 -19.04 -33.37
N HIS A 369 27.45 -19.44 -32.37
CA HIS A 369 26.40 -18.60 -31.80
C HIS A 369 26.94 -17.22 -31.40
N GLY A 370 26.15 -16.17 -31.64
CA GLY A 370 26.54 -14.77 -31.43
C GLY A 370 27.55 -14.20 -32.45
N GLN A 371 28.12 -15.00 -33.37
CA GLN A 371 28.99 -14.50 -34.44
C GLN A 371 28.15 -13.77 -35.51
N PRO A 372 28.54 -12.55 -35.92
CA PRO A 372 27.87 -11.85 -37.01
C PRO A 372 27.99 -12.58 -38.36
N VAL A 373 26.88 -12.70 -39.08
CA VAL A 373 26.80 -13.12 -40.49
C VAL A 373 26.41 -11.91 -41.35
N ASN A 374 27.04 -11.74 -42.52
CA ASN A 374 26.65 -10.73 -43.49
C ASN A 374 25.34 -11.12 -44.18
N VAL A 375 24.45 -10.15 -44.36
CA VAL A 375 23.13 -10.30 -44.96
C VAL A 375 23.03 -9.44 -46.23
N THR A 376 22.66 -10.08 -47.34
CA THR A 376 22.33 -9.42 -48.59
C THR A 376 20.99 -9.91 -49.09
N ILE A 377 20.04 -9.01 -49.30
CA ILE A 377 18.68 -9.32 -49.78
C ILE A 377 18.37 -8.41 -50.97
N ASN A 378 17.89 -8.97 -52.08
CA ASN A 378 17.42 -8.20 -53.24
C ASN A 378 15.94 -8.53 -53.50
N VAL A 379 15.12 -7.50 -53.66
CA VAL A 379 13.68 -7.61 -53.99
C VAL A 379 13.43 -6.87 -55.29
N THR A 380 12.91 -7.58 -56.28
CA THR A 380 12.69 -7.07 -57.64
C THR A 380 11.21 -7.13 -58.01
N SER A 381 10.77 -6.26 -58.92
CA SER A 381 9.43 -6.29 -59.53
C SER A 381 9.52 -6.01 -61.03
N GLY A 382 8.53 -6.46 -61.79
CA GLY A 382 8.40 -6.13 -63.22
C GLY A 382 7.96 -4.68 -63.49
N SER A 383 7.50 -3.96 -62.46
CA SER A 383 7.08 -2.55 -62.54
C SER A 383 7.38 -1.85 -61.22
N GLY A 384 8.10 -0.72 -61.27
CA GLY A 384 8.50 0.02 -60.08
C GLY A 384 9.64 -0.62 -59.26
N THR A 385 10.10 0.07 -58.23
CA THR A 385 11.13 -0.40 -57.29
C THR A 385 10.49 -0.75 -55.94
N PRO A 386 10.60 -1.99 -55.45
CA PRO A 386 10.10 -2.38 -54.12
C PRO A 386 10.70 -1.55 -52.98
N THR A 387 9.87 -1.28 -51.97
CA THR A 387 10.16 -0.48 -50.76
C THR A 387 9.52 -1.14 -49.54
N GLY A 388 9.84 -0.68 -48.33
CA GLY A 388 9.40 -1.34 -47.10
C GLY A 388 10.37 -2.43 -46.65
N ASP A 389 9.91 -3.36 -45.82
CA ASP A 389 10.80 -4.21 -45.03
C ASP A 389 10.86 -5.67 -45.49
N VAL A 390 12.02 -6.26 -45.23
CA VAL A 390 12.29 -7.69 -45.35
C VAL A 390 12.72 -8.24 -43.99
N SER A 391 12.24 -9.44 -43.63
CA SER A 391 12.74 -10.17 -42.48
C SER A 391 13.62 -11.35 -42.90
N LEU A 392 14.53 -11.75 -42.02
CA LEU A 392 15.10 -13.09 -42.05
C LEU A 392 14.22 -14.02 -41.22
N LEU A 393 13.90 -15.17 -41.80
CA LEU A 393 13.12 -16.22 -41.17
C LEU A 393 13.92 -17.52 -41.09
N GLY A 394 13.82 -18.25 -39.98
CA GLY A 394 14.50 -19.53 -39.80
C GLY A 394 14.44 -20.01 -38.35
N GLY A 395 15.12 -21.12 -38.07
CA GLY A 395 15.28 -21.65 -36.72
C GLY A 395 15.15 -23.19 -36.67
N PRO A 396 15.63 -23.83 -35.59
CA PRO A 396 15.62 -25.28 -35.45
C PRO A 396 14.22 -25.88 -35.24
N ALA A 397 13.25 -25.08 -34.78
CA ALA A 397 11.85 -25.49 -34.56
C ALA A 397 10.90 -25.09 -35.71
N GLY A 398 11.45 -24.60 -36.84
CA GLY A 398 10.70 -24.01 -37.95
C GLY A 398 11.04 -22.53 -38.18
N PRO A 399 10.50 -21.91 -39.24
CA PRO A 399 10.87 -20.55 -39.65
C PRO A 399 10.20 -19.47 -38.78
N LEU A 400 10.88 -19.12 -37.68
CA LEU A 400 10.59 -17.98 -36.80
C LEU A 400 11.22 -16.70 -37.34
N GLY A 401 10.79 -15.53 -36.86
CA GLY A 401 11.44 -14.25 -37.14
C GLY A 401 12.82 -14.19 -36.46
N ILE A 402 13.86 -13.87 -37.23
CA ILE A 402 15.25 -13.77 -36.77
C ILE A 402 15.65 -12.29 -36.66
N ASP A 403 15.48 -11.54 -37.75
CA ASP A 403 15.90 -10.14 -37.87
C ASP A 403 15.03 -9.42 -38.91
N ALA A 404 15.08 -8.08 -38.98
CA ALA A 404 14.34 -7.26 -39.93
C ALA A 404 15.19 -6.10 -40.49
N PHE A 405 14.97 -5.77 -41.76
CA PHE A 405 15.74 -4.77 -42.50
C PHE A 405 14.84 -4.00 -43.48
N THR A 406 14.98 -2.68 -43.53
CA THR A 406 14.32 -1.85 -44.54
C THR A 406 15.09 -1.86 -45.86
N LEU A 407 14.37 -1.98 -46.98
CA LEU A 407 14.93 -1.90 -48.33
C LEU A 407 15.39 -0.49 -48.67
N SER A 408 16.60 -0.38 -49.22
CA SER A 408 17.08 0.81 -49.91
C SER A 408 17.18 0.50 -51.41
N SER A 409 16.38 1.19 -52.23
CA SER A 409 16.31 0.96 -53.69
C SER A 409 16.10 -0.52 -54.10
N GLY A 410 15.25 -1.23 -53.36
CA GLY A 410 14.97 -2.66 -53.60
C GLY A 410 16.01 -3.64 -53.05
N ALA A 411 16.98 -3.20 -52.24
CA ALA A 411 18.01 -4.08 -51.67
C ALA A 411 18.36 -3.79 -50.20
N VAL A 412 18.87 -4.81 -49.52
CA VAL A 412 19.60 -4.75 -48.26
C VAL A 412 21.05 -5.11 -48.55
N MET A 413 21.98 -4.19 -48.30
CA MET A 413 23.40 -4.35 -48.59
C MET A 413 24.24 -3.90 -47.40
N GLY A 414 25.34 -4.59 -47.14
CA GLY A 414 26.31 -4.21 -46.08
C GLY A 414 25.74 -4.29 -44.66
N LYS A 415 24.72 -5.12 -44.43
CA LYS A 415 24.16 -5.39 -43.12
C LYS A 415 24.70 -6.71 -42.57
N THR A 416 24.67 -6.84 -41.25
CA THR A 416 25.06 -8.05 -40.52
C THR A 416 24.02 -8.36 -39.45
N THR A 417 23.80 -9.64 -39.15
CA THR A 417 23.02 -10.08 -37.99
C THR A 417 23.82 -11.08 -37.15
N ASN A 418 23.65 -11.02 -35.84
CA ASN A 418 24.12 -12.00 -34.86
C ASN A 418 22.94 -12.77 -34.21
N LEU A 419 21.71 -12.59 -34.74
CA LEU A 419 20.46 -13.14 -34.19
C LEU A 419 20.13 -14.57 -34.66
N LEU A 420 21.04 -15.25 -35.36
CA LEU A 420 20.83 -16.64 -35.77
C LEU A 420 20.82 -17.58 -34.54
N PRO A 421 19.70 -18.25 -34.19
CA PRO A 421 19.67 -19.22 -33.10
C PRO A 421 20.57 -20.43 -33.37
N GLY A 422 20.97 -21.14 -32.31
CA GLY A 422 21.77 -22.35 -32.44
C GLY A 422 21.09 -23.50 -33.21
N GLY A 423 21.89 -24.35 -33.87
CA GLY A 423 21.44 -25.54 -34.60
C GLY A 423 21.70 -25.49 -36.11
N THR A 424 21.18 -26.47 -36.86
CA THR A 424 21.27 -26.54 -38.33
C THR A 424 19.89 -26.47 -38.94
N TYR A 425 19.64 -25.48 -39.80
CA TYR A 425 18.33 -25.20 -40.39
C TYR A 425 18.46 -24.33 -41.65
N ASN A 426 17.33 -24.07 -42.31
CA ASN A 426 17.26 -23.18 -43.47
C ASN A 426 16.82 -21.76 -43.06
N VAL A 427 17.46 -20.74 -43.63
CA VAL A 427 17.07 -19.33 -43.53
C VAL A 427 16.47 -18.88 -44.86
N THR A 428 15.37 -18.13 -44.82
CA THR A 428 14.78 -17.43 -45.98
C THR A 428 14.68 -15.94 -45.69
N ALA A 429 14.72 -15.10 -46.73
CA ALA A 429 14.29 -13.71 -46.62
C ALA A 429 12.81 -13.62 -47.02
N HIS A 430 12.00 -12.97 -46.20
CA HIS A 430 10.59 -12.70 -46.46
C HIS A 430 10.39 -11.19 -46.66
N TYR A 431 9.99 -10.79 -47.86
CA TYR A 431 9.52 -9.44 -48.12
C TYR A 431 8.04 -9.35 -47.78
N ALA A 432 7.68 -8.48 -46.83
CA ALA A 432 6.32 -8.35 -46.32
C ALA A 432 5.34 -7.67 -47.30
N GLY A 433 5.86 -7.07 -48.38
CA GLY A 433 5.04 -6.31 -49.33
C GLY A 433 4.73 -4.89 -48.85
N THR A 434 3.86 -4.22 -49.61
CA THR A 434 3.27 -2.91 -49.30
C THR A 434 1.86 -2.85 -49.89
N GLY A 435 1.15 -1.72 -49.74
CA GLY A 435 -0.09 -1.45 -50.49
C GLY A 435 0.07 -1.36 -52.02
N THR A 436 1.26 -1.64 -52.58
CA THR A 436 1.54 -1.63 -54.03
C THR A 436 2.24 -2.90 -54.50
N PHE A 437 3.13 -3.47 -53.68
CA PHE A 437 3.93 -4.64 -54.02
C PHE A 437 3.52 -5.85 -53.18
N GLY A 438 3.31 -7.00 -53.82
CA GLY A 438 2.98 -8.24 -53.13
C GLY A 438 4.19 -8.79 -52.37
N ALA A 439 3.92 -9.48 -51.26
CA ALA A 439 4.93 -10.21 -50.50
C ALA A 439 5.61 -11.31 -51.33
N SER A 440 6.85 -11.66 -50.99
CA SER A 440 7.54 -12.82 -51.58
C SER A 440 8.67 -13.35 -50.70
N ASP A 441 8.94 -14.66 -50.80
CA ASP A 441 10.01 -15.34 -50.09
C ASP A 441 11.20 -15.67 -51.00
N SER A 442 12.40 -15.69 -50.44
CA SER A 442 13.59 -16.22 -51.12
C SER A 442 13.62 -17.76 -51.12
N PRO A 443 14.39 -18.37 -52.05
CA PRO A 443 14.89 -19.72 -51.85
C PRO A 443 15.65 -19.86 -50.50
N PRO A 444 15.62 -21.04 -49.86
CA PRO A 444 16.28 -21.26 -48.58
C PRO A 444 17.82 -21.34 -48.69
N VAL A 445 18.50 -20.76 -47.71
CA VAL A 445 19.96 -20.88 -47.49
C VAL A 445 20.20 -21.68 -46.20
N GLN A 446 20.87 -22.83 -46.29
CA GLN A 446 21.18 -23.64 -45.12
C GLN A 446 22.31 -23.02 -44.27
N VAL A 447 22.12 -22.99 -42.95
CA VAL A 447 23.12 -22.54 -41.97
C VAL A 447 23.33 -23.59 -40.88
N THR A 448 24.53 -23.62 -40.30
CA THR A 448 24.87 -24.36 -39.07
C THR A 448 25.48 -23.39 -38.05
N VAL A 449 24.79 -23.20 -36.94
CA VAL A 449 25.20 -22.34 -35.82
C VAL A 449 25.63 -23.24 -34.66
N ASN A 450 26.94 -23.31 -34.44
CA ASN A 450 27.55 -24.10 -33.37
C ASN A 450 27.36 -23.42 -32.01
N LYS A 451 27.32 -24.21 -30.94
CA LYS A 451 27.18 -23.71 -29.58
C LYS A 451 28.36 -22.83 -29.14
N GLU A 452 28.09 -21.75 -28.42
CA GLU A 452 29.10 -21.03 -27.63
C GLU A 452 29.11 -21.50 -26.17
N SER A 453 30.17 -21.19 -25.41
CA SER A 453 30.23 -21.54 -23.99
C SER A 453 29.44 -20.56 -23.12
N SER A 454 28.76 -21.08 -22.09
CA SER A 454 27.95 -20.30 -21.14
C SER A 454 28.60 -20.18 -19.76
N ARG A 455 28.09 -19.24 -18.95
CA ARG A 455 28.37 -19.09 -17.53
C ARG A 455 27.09 -18.81 -16.75
N THR A 456 27.02 -19.31 -15.53
CA THR A 456 25.96 -19.03 -14.56
C THR A 456 26.47 -18.05 -13.50
N ALA A 457 25.61 -17.15 -13.02
CA ALA A 457 25.91 -16.24 -11.91
C ALA A 457 24.66 -16.04 -11.05
N ALA A 458 24.75 -16.37 -9.76
CA ALA A 458 23.69 -16.17 -8.78
C ALA A 458 23.93 -14.89 -7.94
N SER A 459 22.87 -14.11 -7.72
CA SER A 459 22.91 -12.90 -6.91
C SER A 459 21.54 -12.56 -6.30
N LEU A 460 21.50 -11.60 -5.38
CA LEU A 460 20.26 -11.12 -4.78
C LEU A 460 19.78 -9.85 -5.48
N VAL A 461 18.51 -9.83 -5.90
CA VAL A 461 17.80 -8.58 -6.19
C VAL A 461 17.17 -8.14 -4.88
N THR A 462 17.59 -6.99 -4.34
CA THR A 462 17.17 -6.50 -3.02
C THR A 462 16.21 -5.32 -3.15
N PHE A 463 15.25 -5.20 -2.23
CA PHE A 463 14.20 -4.18 -2.29
C PHE A 463 14.23 -3.23 -1.08
N ASN A 464 13.76 -2.01 -1.29
CA ASN A 464 13.41 -1.11 -0.20
C ASN A 464 12.11 -1.61 0.45
N PHE A 465 12.18 -1.94 1.73
CA PHE A 465 11.08 -2.52 2.49
C PHE A 465 9.76 -1.73 2.40
N PHE A 466 9.83 -0.40 2.31
CA PHE A 466 8.66 0.47 2.43
C PHE A 466 8.07 0.91 1.10
N THR A 467 8.88 0.97 0.04
CA THR A 467 8.43 1.43 -1.29
C THR A 467 8.32 0.30 -2.31
N GLY A 468 8.85 -0.89 -2.01
CA GLY A 468 8.96 -1.99 -2.98
C GLY A 468 9.97 -1.72 -4.11
N ALA A 469 10.66 -0.57 -4.10
CA ALA A 469 11.62 -0.22 -5.15
C ALA A 469 12.87 -1.09 -5.07
N ILE A 470 13.37 -1.54 -6.21
CA ILE A 470 14.65 -2.25 -6.31
C ILE A 470 15.78 -1.34 -5.83
N THR A 471 16.65 -1.86 -4.97
CA THR A 471 17.83 -1.18 -4.41
C THR A 471 19.14 -1.71 -4.97
N SER A 472 19.16 -2.97 -5.40
CA SER A 472 20.24 -3.58 -6.17
C SER A 472 19.67 -4.74 -6.99
N THR A 473 20.23 -4.98 -8.18
CA THR A 473 19.90 -6.13 -9.04
C THR A 473 20.95 -7.25 -8.98
N ASN A 474 22.04 -7.05 -8.24
CA ASN A 474 23.20 -7.94 -8.22
C ASN A 474 23.92 -7.96 -6.85
N ALA A 475 23.19 -7.83 -5.75
CA ALA A 475 23.78 -7.81 -4.42
C ALA A 475 24.31 -9.19 -4.01
N THR A 476 25.47 -9.22 -3.35
CA THR A 476 26.05 -10.43 -2.73
C THR A 476 25.78 -10.51 -1.23
N THR A 477 24.98 -9.60 -0.67
CA THR A 477 24.64 -9.57 0.75
C THR A 477 23.28 -8.93 1.02
N ALA A 478 22.59 -9.45 2.04
CA ALA A 478 21.34 -8.92 2.56
C ALA A 478 21.23 -9.19 4.08
N PRO A 479 20.46 -8.42 4.85
CA PRO A 479 20.05 -8.81 6.20
C PRO A 479 19.06 -9.99 6.17
N TYR A 480 19.16 -10.89 7.15
CA TYR A 480 18.20 -11.98 7.34
C TYR A 480 16.76 -11.47 7.41
N GLY A 481 15.83 -12.05 6.64
CA GLY A 481 14.43 -11.61 6.59
C GLY A 481 14.20 -10.21 6.03
N SER A 482 15.17 -9.62 5.31
CA SER A 482 14.90 -8.48 4.43
C SER A 482 14.28 -8.95 3.11
N PRO A 483 13.56 -8.09 2.36
CA PRO A 483 12.99 -8.45 1.07
C PRO A 483 14.08 -8.53 0.00
N TYR A 484 14.30 -9.73 -0.50
CA TYR A 484 15.12 -10.03 -1.66
C TYR A 484 14.53 -11.22 -2.41
N ILE A 485 14.93 -11.39 -3.67
CA ILE A 485 14.72 -12.61 -4.45
C ILE A 485 16.08 -13.11 -4.93
N LEU A 486 16.22 -14.43 -5.09
CA LEU A 486 17.43 -15.03 -5.66
C LEU A 486 17.29 -14.99 -7.18
N ARG A 487 18.22 -14.33 -7.85
CA ARG A 487 18.29 -14.25 -9.31
C ARG A 487 19.50 -15.03 -9.81
N VAL A 488 19.29 -15.81 -10.86
CA VAL A 488 20.38 -16.50 -11.57
C VAL A 488 20.37 -16.11 -13.04
N ASP A 489 21.45 -15.47 -13.46
CA ASP A 489 21.71 -15.10 -14.85
C ASP A 489 22.47 -16.22 -15.58
N VAL A 490 22.09 -16.50 -16.83
CA VAL A 490 22.88 -17.30 -17.78
C VAL A 490 23.44 -16.37 -18.84
N THR A 491 24.77 -16.34 -18.92
CA THR A 491 25.55 -15.42 -19.74
C THR A 491 26.45 -16.19 -20.71
N ASN A 492 27.01 -15.48 -21.69
CA ASN A 492 28.04 -16.05 -22.54
C ASN A 492 29.39 -16.25 -21.80
N SER A 493 30.37 -16.79 -22.49
CA SER A 493 31.72 -17.03 -21.96
C SER A 493 32.47 -15.78 -21.45
N ALA A 494 32.01 -14.57 -21.83
CA ALA A 494 32.53 -13.28 -21.36
C ALA A 494 31.76 -12.70 -20.16
N GLY A 495 30.71 -13.38 -19.67
CA GLY A 495 29.86 -12.90 -18.58
C GLY A 495 28.81 -11.86 -19.01
N GLN A 496 28.48 -11.80 -20.31
CA GLN A 496 27.51 -10.85 -20.85
C GLN A 496 26.14 -11.50 -21.05
N LEU A 497 25.08 -10.77 -20.72
CA LEU A 497 23.70 -11.19 -20.97
C LEU A 497 23.34 -11.07 -22.45
N CYS A 498 22.51 -11.99 -22.93
CA CYS A 498 21.97 -11.96 -24.29
C CYS A 498 21.23 -10.64 -24.60
N ALA A 499 20.47 -10.13 -23.63
CA ALA A 499 19.69 -8.89 -23.76
C ALA A 499 20.57 -7.63 -23.91
N THR A 500 21.80 -7.62 -23.38
CA THR A 500 22.74 -6.50 -23.54
C THR A 500 23.59 -6.60 -24.80
N ASN A 501 23.80 -7.83 -25.30
CA ASN A 501 24.58 -8.10 -26.52
C ASN A 501 23.73 -8.23 -27.79
N SER A 502 22.39 -8.19 -27.66
CA SER A 502 21.44 -8.46 -28.74
C SER A 502 21.75 -9.75 -29.49
N VAL A 503 21.77 -10.87 -28.77
CA VAL A 503 21.89 -12.24 -29.33
C VAL A 503 20.72 -13.10 -28.85
N PRO A 504 20.41 -14.24 -29.49
CA PRO A 504 19.37 -15.15 -29.02
C PRO A 504 19.68 -15.61 -27.60
N CYS A 505 18.69 -15.54 -26.71
CA CYS A 505 18.90 -15.82 -25.30
C CYS A 505 19.01 -17.32 -24.99
N PRO A 506 19.90 -17.73 -24.06
CA PRO A 506 19.85 -19.05 -23.46
C PRO A 506 18.43 -19.42 -22.99
N THR A 507 18.01 -20.63 -23.32
CA THR A 507 16.68 -21.19 -23.03
C THR A 507 16.76 -22.45 -22.17
N GLY A 508 15.63 -22.86 -21.58
CA GLY A 508 15.55 -24.08 -20.77
C GLY A 508 15.59 -23.79 -19.27
N GLN A 509 16.22 -24.68 -18.50
CA GLN A 509 16.22 -24.64 -17.03
C GLN A 509 17.63 -24.56 -16.46
N VAL A 510 17.73 -23.92 -15.29
CA VAL A 510 18.93 -23.89 -14.44
C VAL A 510 18.63 -24.68 -13.17
N THR A 511 19.55 -25.58 -12.80
CA THR A 511 19.52 -26.27 -11.52
C THR A 511 20.31 -25.47 -10.48
N ILE A 512 19.78 -25.28 -9.28
CA ILE A 512 20.40 -24.46 -8.21
C ILE A 512 20.49 -25.28 -6.93
N THR A 513 21.61 -25.14 -6.22
CA THR A 513 21.82 -25.68 -4.87
C THR A 513 22.45 -24.63 -3.98
N ASP A 514 22.25 -24.71 -2.66
CA ASP A 514 23.00 -23.95 -1.66
C ASP A 514 23.75 -24.91 -0.73
N ASN A 515 25.06 -24.69 -0.54
CA ASN A 515 25.92 -25.55 0.27
C ASN A 515 25.87 -27.05 -0.13
N GLY A 516 25.51 -27.34 -1.39
CA GLY A 516 25.35 -28.69 -1.93
C GLY A 516 24.01 -29.37 -1.62
N GLY A 517 23.04 -28.63 -1.06
CA GLY A 517 21.67 -29.09 -0.81
C GLY A 517 20.60 -28.22 -1.50
N PRO A 518 19.30 -28.49 -1.24
CA PRO A 518 18.19 -27.70 -1.78
C PRO A 518 18.21 -26.25 -1.28
N LEU A 519 17.51 -25.37 -1.98
CA LEU A 519 17.30 -23.99 -1.55
C LEU A 519 16.37 -23.93 -0.30
N PRO A 520 16.64 -23.02 0.66
CA PRO A 520 15.83 -22.84 1.86
C PRO A 520 14.56 -22.00 1.61
N ASP A 521 13.64 -22.54 0.81
CA ASP A 521 12.38 -21.88 0.44
C ASP A 521 11.38 -21.86 1.60
N GLN A 522 10.64 -20.75 1.75
CA GLN A 522 9.55 -20.63 2.72
C GLN A 522 8.19 -20.77 2.07
N SER A 523 7.50 -21.87 2.39
CA SER A 523 6.12 -22.17 1.97
C SER A 523 5.86 -22.02 0.46
N PRO A 524 6.71 -22.59 -0.43
CA PRO A 524 6.46 -22.52 -1.87
C PRO A 524 5.15 -23.22 -2.24
N PRO A 525 4.46 -22.80 -3.32
CA PRO A 525 3.25 -23.45 -3.81
C PRO A 525 3.43 -24.95 -4.06
N SER A 526 2.38 -25.73 -3.84
CA SER A 526 2.42 -27.18 -4.04
C SER A 526 2.77 -27.54 -5.49
N GLY A 527 3.89 -28.22 -5.69
CA GLY A 527 4.38 -28.62 -7.02
C GLY A 527 5.53 -27.76 -7.56
N THR A 528 5.93 -26.68 -6.87
CA THR A 528 7.16 -25.93 -7.18
C THR A 528 8.39 -26.82 -6.94
N PRO A 529 9.26 -27.08 -7.94
CA PRO A 529 10.50 -27.82 -7.75
C PRO A 529 11.57 -26.90 -7.12
N PRO A 530 12.06 -27.16 -5.89
CA PRO A 530 12.91 -26.22 -5.12
C PRO A 530 14.35 -26.09 -5.62
N GLU A 531 14.65 -26.62 -6.81
CA GLU A 531 16.01 -26.77 -7.34
C GLU A 531 16.09 -26.50 -8.85
N SER A 532 14.99 -26.30 -9.57
CA SER A 532 15.03 -26.16 -11.04
C SER A 532 14.10 -25.05 -11.54
N LEU A 533 14.70 -23.94 -11.95
CA LEU A 533 13.99 -22.76 -12.42
C LEU A 533 14.07 -22.64 -13.94
N THR A 534 12.99 -22.19 -14.57
CA THR A 534 12.95 -21.94 -16.02
C THR A 534 13.46 -20.54 -16.33
N LEU A 535 14.35 -20.42 -17.32
CA LEU A 535 14.83 -19.13 -17.82
C LEU A 535 13.72 -18.37 -18.53
N ASN A 536 13.63 -17.07 -18.26
CA ASN A 536 12.77 -16.16 -19.02
C ASN A 536 13.41 -15.76 -20.36
N GLY A 537 12.70 -14.94 -21.15
CA GLY A 537 13.18 -14.44 -22.45
C GLY A 537 14.39 -13.50 -22.41
N GLN A 538 14.97 -13.23 -21.23
CA GLN A 538 16.19 -12.43 -21.02
C GLN A 538 17.33 -13.27 -20.43
N ALA A 539 17.20 -14.60 -20.45
CA ALA A 539 18.16 -15.58 -19.93
C ALA A 539 18.48 -15.46 -18.43
N TYR A 540 17.49 -15.13 -17.62
CA TYR A 540 17.59 -15.24 -16.17
C TYR A 540 16.38 -15.96 -15.57
N ALA A 541 16.58 -16.51 -14.38
CA ALA A 541 15.54 -17.11 -13.57
C ALA A 541 15.53 -16.46 -12.17
N GLU A 542 14.37 -16.45 -11.53
CA GLU A 542 14.16 -15.87 -10.21
C GLU A 542 13.43 -16.85 -9.29
N ASP A 543 13.89 -16.94 -8.05
CA ASP A 543 13.20 -17.59 -6.94
C ASP A 543 12.78 -16.53 -5.93
N GLN A 544 11.47 -16.49 -5.68
CA GLN A 544 10.79 -15.51 -4.85
C GLN A 544 10.42 -16.04 -3.45
N PHE A 545 10.62 -17.34 -3.19
CA PHE A 545 10.30 -18.00 -1.92
C PHE A 545 11.52 -18.18 -1.02
N ILE A 546 12.72 -17.96 -1.55
CA ILE A 546 13.99 -18.05 -0.85
C ILE A 546 14.01 -17.32 0.51
N GLN A 547 14.46 -18.00 1.56
CA GLN A 547 14.94 -17.33 2.77
C GLN A 547 16.18 -18.03 3.33
N PHE A 548 17.34 -17.54 2.92
CA PHE A 548 18.60 -17.98 3.46
C PHE A 548 18.73 -17.70 4.96
N PRO A 549 19.30 -18.62 5.77
CA PRO A 549 19.70 -18.34 7.15
C PRO A 549 20.84 -17.32 7.19
N ALA A 550 21.06 -16.67 8.33
CA ALA A 550 22.23 -15.79 8.48
C ALA A 550 23.54 -16.60 8.48
N GLY A 551 24.48 -16.21 7.63
CA GLY A 551 25.69 -16.98 7.35
C GLY A 551 26.29 -16.69 5.97
N THR A 552 27.17 -17.60 5.54
CA THR A 552 27.72 -17.62 4.19
C THR A 552 27.07 -18.75 3.42
N GLN A 553 26.39 -18.39 2.33
CA GLN A 553 25.69 -19.31 1.44
C GLN A 553 26.55 -19.53 0.20
N ASN A 554 26.70 -20.79 -0.20
CA ASN A 554 27.55 -21.21 -1.31
C ASN A 554 26.61 -21.69 -2.42
N VAL A 555 26.07 -20.74 -3.17
CA VAL A 555 25.08 -21.02 -4.21
C VAL A 555 25.80 -21.54 -5.45
N VAL A 556 25.37 -22.69 -5.95
CA VAL A 556 25.88 -23.27 -7.19
C VAL A 556 24.73 -23.42 -8.17
N ALA A 557 24.78 -22.60 -9.23
CA ALA A 557 23.88 -22.69 -10.37
C ALA A 557 24.54 -23.47 -11.51
N THR A 558 23.79 -24.40 -12.11
CA THR A 558 24.24 -25.24 -13.24
C THR A 558 23.22 -25.16 -14.37
N TYR A 559 23.66 -24.68 -15.52
CA TYR A 559 22.85 -24.63 -16.74
C TYR A 559 23.21 -25.81 -17.65
N GLN A 560 22.21 -26.55 -18.14
CA GLN A 560 22.44 -27.77 -18.95
C GLN A 560 22.80 -27.48 -20.42
N GLY A 561 22.70 -26.22 -20.86
CA GLY A 561 22.85 -25.83 -22.26
C GLY A 561 21.58 -26.03 -23.08
N ASP A 562 21.56 -25.42 -24.26
CA ASP A 562 20.47 -25.52 -25.24
C ASP A 562 21.06 -25.65 -26.66
N ASN A 563 20.35 -25.24 -27.70
CA ASN A 563 20.86 -25.31 -29.07
C ASN A 563 21.99 -24.29 -29.37
N GLY A 564 22.01 -23.13 -28.70
CA GLY A 564 23.00 -22.06 -28.88
C GLY A 564 24.13 -22.07 -27.86
N TYR A 565 23.93 -22.68 -26.69
CA TYR A 565 24.85 -22.65 -25.57
C TYR A 565 25.24 -24.05 -25.07
N THR A 566 26.52 -24.26 -24.76
CA THR A 566 26.94 -25.44 -24.00
C THR A 566 26.45 -25.36 -22.56
N ALA A 567 26.45 -26.49 -21.84
CA ALA A 567 26.29 -26.49 -20.39
C ALA A 567 27.31 -25.55 -19.73
N SER A 568 26.92 -24.89 -18.64
CA SER A 568 27.83 -24.09 -17.84
C SER A 568 28.71 -25.00 -16.99
N SER A 569 29.94 -24.56 -16.70
CA SER A 569 30.71 -25.17 -15.62
C SER A 569 30.14 -24.67 -14.29
N PRO A 570 29.90 -25.54 -13.29
CA PRO A 570 29.35 -25.11 -12.01
C PRO A 570 30.31 -24.14 -11.31
N THR A 571 29.83 -22.92 -11.08
CA THR A 571 30.51 -21.87 -10.32
C THR A 571 29.83 -21.72 -8.96
N THR A 572 30.63 -21.45 -7.92
CA THR A 572 30.12 -21.15 -6.58
C THR A 572 30.09 -19.64 -6.39
N ASP A 573 28.87 -19.10 -6.33
CA ASP A 573 28.61 -17.71 -5.99
C ASP A 573 28.39 -17.61 -4.48
N VAL A 574 29.19 -16.77 -3.81
CA VAL A 574 29.21 -16.65 -2.36
C VAL A 574 28.34 -15.48 -1.93
N LEU A 575 27.20 -15.78 -1.31
CA LEU A 575 26.28 -14.79 -0.75
C LEU A 575 26.44 -14.72 0.77
N THR A 576 26.39 -13.51 1.35
CA THR A 576 26.56 -13.31 2.80
C THR A 576 25.29 -12.71 3.40
N ILE A 577 24.57 -13.50 4.19
CA ILE A 577 23.38 -13.05 4.91
C ILE A 577 23.79 -12.57 6.29
N THR A 578 23.65 -11.27 6.52
CA THR A 578 24.00 -10.65 7.81
C THR A 578 22.88 -10.85 8.83
N LYS A 579 23.24 -10.95 10.12
CA LYS A 579 22.24 -11.06 11.19
C LYS A 579 21.38 -9.80 11.22
N ALA A 580 20.06 -9.98 11.30
CA ALA A 580 19.14 -8.86 11.40
C ALA A 580 19.27 -8.14 12.75
N ILE A 581 19.08 -6.83 12.73
CA ILE A 581 19.07 -6.01 13.95
C ILE A 581 17.81 -6.27 14.77
N THR A 582 17.93 -6.13 16.08
CA THR A 582 16.81 -6.19 17.03
C THR A 582 16.69 -4.87 17.79
N LEU A 583 15.45 -4.45 18.04
CA LEU A 583 15.07 -3.23 18.73
C LEU A 583 14.31 -3.58 20.03
N PRO A 584 15.06 -3.87 21.12
CA PRO A 584 14.46 -4.30 22.38
C PRO A 584 13.85 -3.12 23.14
N ILE A 585 12.60 -3.29 23.57
CA ILE A 585 11.90 -2.38 24.48
C ILE A 585 11.56 -3.17 25.75
N VAL A 586 11.81 -2.58 26.92
CA VAL A 586 11.43 -3.17 28.22
C VAL A 586 10.39 -2.29 28.91
N GLY A 587 9.43 -2.93 29.57
CA GLY A 587 8.44 -2.30 30.42
C GLY A 587 8.29 -3.05 31.74
N ALA A 588 7.59 -2.43 32.69
CA ALA A 588 7.31 -3.00 34.01
C ALA A 588 5.84 -2.78 34.36
N ASN A 589 5.18 -3.81 34.90
CA ASN A 589 3.80 -3.72 35.34
C ASN A 589 3.63 -4.33 36.75
N PRO A 590 3.20 -3.55 37.76
CA PRO A 590 3.06 -2.09 37.75
C PRO A 590 4.44 -1.39 37.74
N THR A 591 4.48 -0.13 37.31
CA THR A 591 5.72 0.69 37.31
C THR A 591 6.09 1.27 38.69
N THR A 592 5.16 1.22 39.65
CA THR A 592 5.37 1.66 41.03
C THR A 592 4.85 0.60 42.01
N VAL A 593 5.66 0.24 43.01
CA VAL A 593 5.32 -0.74 44.07
C VAL A 593 5.77 -0.27 45.45
N ALA A 594 5.17 -0.84 46.49
CA ALA A 594 5.75 -0.79 47.84
C ALA A 594 7.02 -1.67 47.93
N PRO A 595 7.88 -1.51 48.95
CA PRO A 595 9.08 -2.32 49.10
C PRO A 595 8.76 -3.81 49.20
N GLY A 596 9.40 -4.63 48.38
CA GLY A 596 9.13 -6.07 48.26
C GLY A 596 7.89 -6.42 47.42
N GLY A 597 7.20 -5.43 46.83
CA GLY A 597 6.08 -5.66 45.93
C GLY A 597 6.50 -6.34 44.62
N SER A 598 5.59 -7.17 44.09
CA SER A 598 5.80 -7.92 42.85
C SER A 598 5.62 -7.05 41.62
N VAL A 599 6.56 -7.16 40.68
CA VAL A 599 6.57 -6.48 39.38
C VAL A 599 6.81 -7.50 38.29
N THR A 600 6.02 -7.45 37.23
CA THR A 600 6.27 -8.22 36.01
C THR A 600 7.01 -7.34 35.01
N LEU A 601 8.26 -7.71 34.71
CA LEU A 601 9.07 -7.14 33.66
C LEU A 601 8.72 -7.82 32.33
N ILE A 602 8.52 -7.03 31.28
CA ILE A 602 8.18 -7.53 29.94
C ILE A 602 9.16 -6.89 28.96
N ALA A 603 9.91 -7.71 28.22
CA ALA A 603 10.83 -7.27 27.18
C ALA A 603 10.34 -7.75 25.81
N ASN A 604 10.10 -6.81 24.91
CA ASN A 604 9.71 -7.04 23.53
C ASN A 604 10.95 -6.85 22.64
N ILE A 605 11.51 -7.95 22.13
CA ILE A 605 12.66 -7.96 21.22
C ILE A 605 12.11 -7.96 19.78
N GLY A 606 11.78 -6.77 19.28
CA GLY A 606 11.23 -6.61 17.93
C GLY A 606 12.32 -6.56 16.84
N THR A 607 11.97 -6.92 15.61
CA THR A 607 12.84 -6.79 14.44
C THR A 607 12.00 -6.52 13.18
N GLN A 608 12.61 -5.95 12.14
CA GLN A 608 11.98 -5.76 10.82
C GLN A 608 12.31 -6.89 9.83
N SER A 609 12.64 -8.07 10.37
CA SER A 609 12.89 -9.32 9.62
C SER A 609 11.61 -10.12 9.47
N SER A 610 11.25 -10.49 8.23
CA SER A 610 10.16 -11.44 7.93
C SER A 610 10.48 -12.90 8.29
N GLY A 611 11.66 -13.18 8.85
CA GLY A 611 12.06 -14.53 9.23
C GLY A 611 11.37 -15.08 10.50
N VAL A 612 11.89 -16.20 10.99
CA VAL A 612 11.37 -16.86 12.20
C VAL A 612 11.52 -15.97 13.44
N ALA A 613 10.70 -16.22 14.46
CA ALA A 613 10.80 -15.55 15.76
C ALA A 613 12.24 -15.59 16.33
N PRO A 614 12.75 -14.52 16.96
CA PRO A 614 14.02 -14.56 17.68
C PRO A 614 13.98 -15.59 18.83
N THR A 615 15.10 -16.24 19.10
CA THR A 615 15.22 -17.40 20.00
C THR A 615 16.30 -17.25 21.09
N GLY A 616 17.07 -16.16 21.05
CA GLY A 616 18.11 -15.87 22.03
C GLY A 616 17.56 -15.59 23.45
N THR A 617 18.46 -15.62 24.42
CA THR A 617 18.12 -15.36 25.83
C THR A 617 17.98 -13.87 26.12
N VAL A 618 17.11 -13.52 27.07
CA VAL A 618 16.94 -12.15 27.57
C VAL A 618 17.40 -12.07 29.03
N ASN A 619 18.32 -11.15 29.31
CA ASN A 619 18.86 -10.86 30.61
C ASN A 619 18.28 -9.53 31.12
N PHE A 620 17.46 -9.58 32.17
CA PHE A 620 17.03 -8.37 32.87
C PHE A 620 18.12 -7.91 33.84
N LEU A 621 18.52 -6.65 33.74
CA LEU A 621 19.61 -6.04 34.50
C LEU A 621 19.08 -4.82 35.26
N ASN A 622 19.41 -4.68 36.55
CA ASN A 622 19.27 -3.42 37.30
C ASN A 622 20.62 -2.71 37.29
N GLY A 623 20.76 -1.64 36.50
CA GLY A 623 22.08 -1.10 36.14
C GLY A 623 22.90 -2.16 35.41
N THR A 624 24.01 -2.61 36.01
CA THR A 624 24.86 -3.70 35.50
C THR A 624 24.59 -5.07 36.14
N THR A 625 23.76 -5.14 37.19
CA THR A 625 23.55 -6.37 37.97
C THR A 625 22.37 -7.17 37.45
N ARG A 626 22.57 -8.47 37.17
CA ARG A 626 21.50 -9.38 36.76
C ARG A 626 20.41 -9.49 37.84
N ILE A 627 19.16 -9.36 37.42
CA ILE A 627 17.98 -9.67 38.24
C ILE A 627 17.77 -11.19 38.23
N ASN A 628 17.66 -11.79 39.42
CA ASN A 628 17.52 -13.24 39.56
C ASN A 628 16.14 -13.73 39.09
N GLY A 629 16.15 -14.90 38.45
CA GLY A 629 14.97 -15.58 37.94
C GLY A 629 15.14 -16.09 36.51
N THR A 630 14.15 -16.85 36.04
CA THR A 630 14.11 -17.46 34.70
C THR A 630 12.95 -16.84 33.92
N PRO A 631 13.22 -16.05 32.87
CA PRO A 631 12.16 -15.52 32.02
C PRO A 631 11.39 -16.61 31.28
N SER A 632 10.09 -16.42 31.08
CA SER A 632 9.30 -17.16 30.09
C SER A 632 9.37 -16.45 28.74
N TYR A 633 9.24 -17.20 27.64
CA TYR A 633 9.38 -16.71 26.28
C TYR A 633 8.15 -17.05 25.42
N ALA A 634 7.74 -16.11 24.57
CA ALA A 634 6.76 -16.33 23.50
C ALA A 634 7.26 -15.68 22.21
N GLY A 635 7.36 -16.46 21.13
CA GLY A 635 7.87 -16.02 19.83
C GLY A 635 6.77 -15.89 18.78
N ILE A 636 6.90 -14.90 17.91
CA ILE A 636 6.05 -14.67 16.73
C ILE A 636 6.98 -14.50 15.51
N SER A 637 6.78 -15.32 14.47
CA SER A 637 7.49 -15.20 13.19
C SER A 637 6.88 -14.10 12.31
N GLY A 638 7.67 -13.50 11.42
CA GLY A 638 7.20 -12.41 10.59
C GLY A 638 6.30 -12.83 9.43
N THR A 639 5.15 -12.15 9.28
CA THR A 639 4.29 -12.25 8.09
C THR A 639 3.69 -10.88 7.77
N GLY A 640 4.16 -10.22 6.70
CA GLY A 640 3.59 -8.97 6.16
C GLY A 640 3.63 -7.75 7.11
N CYS A 641 4.71 -6.96 7.08
CA CYS A 641 4.96 -5.94 8.10
C CYS A 641 4.57 -4.51 7.71
N THR A 642 4.48 -3.63 8.71
CA THR A 642 4.27 -2.18 8.54
C THR A 642 5.34 -1.38 9.31
N LEU A 643 5.49 -0.09 9.02
CA LEU A 643 6.46 0.81 9.66
C LEU A 643 6.39 0.86 11.20
N VAL A 644 5.26 0.50 11.81
CA VAL A 644 4.97 0.71 13.25
C VAL A 644 4.90 -0.58 14.07
N THR A 645 4.92 -1.76 13.45
CA THR A 645 4.83 -3.06 14.13
C THR A 645 6.03 -3.93 13.75
N PRO A 646 6.75 -4.54 14.71
CA PRO A 646 7.84 -5.46 14.38
C PRO A 646 7.30 -6.66 13.59
N CYS A 647 8.04 -7.08 12.58
CA CYS A 647 7.77 -8.27 11.79
C CYS A 647 7.76 -9.53 12.66
N ALA A 648 8.95 -9.94 13.12
CA ALA A 648 9.14 -11.00 14.07
C ALA A 648 9.38 -10.41 15.47
N LEU A 649 8.96 -11.14 16.51
CA LEU A 649 8.98 -10.67 17.89
C LEU A 649 9.30 -11.83 18.83
N LEU A 650 10.18 -11.57 19.80
CA LEU A 650 10.31 -12.39 21.00
C LEU A 650 9.85 -11.57 22.21
N VAL A 651 8.86 -12.07 22.94
CA VAL A 651 8.41 -11.52 24.22
C VAL A 651 9.04 -12.34 25.34
N ALA A 652 9.85 -11.71 26.19
CA ALA A 652 10.39 -12.32 27.39
C ALA A 652 9.75 -11.69 28.64
N THR A 653 9.26 -12.52 29.56
CA THR A 653 8.55 -12.06 30.77
C THR A 653 9.20 -12.59 32.04
N LEU A 654 9.45 -11.72 33.03
CA LEU A 654 10.02 -12.10 34.33
C LEU A 654 9.28 -11.38 35.47
N THR A 655 8.66 -12.15 36.37
CA THR A 655 8.10 -11.61 37.63
C THR A 655 9.17 -11.61 38.72
N THR A 656 9.34 -10.49 39.41
CA THR A 656 10.38 -10.26 40.42
C THR A 656 9.93 -9.23 41.46
N THR A 657 10.76 -8.94 42.48
CA THR A 657 10.47 -7.94 43.53
C THR A 657 11.62 -6.96 43.70
N PHE A 658 11.31 -5.72 44.10
CA PHE A 658 12.30 -4.67 44.34
C PHE A 658 12.17 -4.08 45.74
N SER A 659 13.30 -3.89 46.43
CA SER A 659 13.38 -3.24 47.76
C SER A 659 13.71 -1.75 47.70
N SER A 660 14.19 -1.26 46.54
CA SER A 660 14.48 0.14 46.25
C SER A 660 14.23 0.41 44.77
N THR A 661 14.02 1.68 44.40
CA THR A 661 13.86 2.10 43.00
C THR A 661 14.98 1.55 42.12
N ALA A 662 14.62 1.00 40.97
CA ALA A 662 15.50 0.27 40.06
C ALA A 662 15.45 0.83 38.65
N SER A 663 16.56 0.74 37.92
CA SER A 663 16.69 1.14 36.52
C SER A 663 16.97 -0.11 35.69
N VAL A 664 15.91 -0.63 35.06
CA VAL A 664 15.87 -1.96 34.46
C VAL A 664 16.12 -1.87 32.96
N THR A 665 17.11 -2.61 32.46
CA THR A 665 17.31 -2.87 31.02
C THR A 665 17.08 -4.34 30.70
N ALA A 666 16.73 -4.63 29.45
CA ALA A 666 16.69 -5.98 28.89
C ALA A 666 17.80 -6.12 27.84
N GLN A 667 18.73 -7.05 28.08
CA GLN A 667 19.82 -7.38 27.17
C GLN A 667 19.50 -8.70 26.46
N TYR A 668 19.42 -8.67 25.13
CA TYR A 668 19.22 -9.83 24.28
C TYR A 668 20.56 -10.41 23.82
N SER A 669 20.75 -11.72 23.98
CA SER A 669 22.01 -12.40 23.65
C SER A 669 22.29 -12.56 22.16
N GLY A 670 21.34 -12.23 21.28
CA GLY A 670 21.37 -12.70 19.90
C GLY A 670 21.11 -14.20 19.79
N ASP A 671 21.00 -14.67 18.55
CA ASP A 671 20.94 -16.09 18.17
C ASP A 671 21.67 -16.31 16.83
N SER A 672 21.32 -17.36 16.05
CA SER A 672 21.90 -17.58 14.72
C SER A 672 21.57 -16.46 13.74
N ASN A 673 20.35 -15.94 13.76
CA ASN A 673 19.78 -15.03 12.76
C ASN A 673 19.76 -13.56 13.20
N TYR A 674 19.79 -13.30 14.51
CA TYR A 674 19.58 -11.99 15.10
C TYR A 674 20.77 -11.52 15.93
N ALA A 675 21.13 -10.24 15.80
CA ALA A 675 22.20 -9.62 16.55
C ALA A 675 21.84 -9.38 18.02
N THR A 676 22.86 -9.34 18.89
CA THR A 676 22.76 -8.88 20.28
C THR A 676 22.25 -7.45 20.36
N SER A 677 21.43 -7.14 21.36
CA SER A 677 20.94 -5.77 21.59
C SER A 677 20.66 -5.52 23.08
N THR A 678 20.47 -4.27 23.48
CA THR A 678 20.08 -3.90 24.85
C THR A 678 19.11 -2.73 24.80
N SER A 679 18.04 -2.80 25.60
CA SER A 679 16.98 -1.78 25.61
C SER A 679 17.43 -0.48 26.27
N ALA A 680 16.69 0.60 26.00
CA ALA A 680 16.65 1.73 26.93
C ALA A 680 16.18 1.26 28.32
N ALA A 681 16.52 2.00 29.38
CA ALA A 681 16.16 1.64 30.74
C ALA A 681 14.73 2.09 31.11
N THR A 682 13.98 1.21 31.77
CA THR A 682 12.71 1.52 32.44
C THR A 682 12.92 1.67 33.94
N THR A 683 12.34 2.71 34.52
CA THR A 683 12.37 2.91 35.98
C THR A 683 11.23 2.16 36.64
N VAL A 684 11.56 1.31 37.62
CA VAL A 684 10.60 0.75 38.58
C VAL A 684 10.72 1.54 39.88
N THR A 685 9.68 2.28 40.25
CA THR A 685 9.70 3.12 41.44
C THR A 685 9.28 2.32 42.66
N VAL A 686 10.10 2.29 43.70
CA VAL A 686 9.70 1.74 44.99
C VAL A 686 9.31 2.90 45.91
N SER A 687 8.05 2.93 46.35
CA SER A 687 7.58 3.95 47.28
C SER A 687 8.20 3.74 48.67
N SER A 688 8.48 4.83 49.37
CA SER A 688 8.85 4.77 50.79
C SER A 688 7.67 4.26 51.64
N ALA A 689 7.97 3.59 52.75
CA ALA A 689 6.97 3.06 53.66
C ALA A 689 6.05 4.16 54.23
N ALA A 690 4.81 3.80 54.54
CA ALA A 690 3.84 4.66 55.22
C ALA A 690 4.37 5.11 56.59
N ASP A 691 4.33 6.41 56.89
CA ASP A 691 4.80 7.00 58.15
C ASP A 691 3.94 8.23 58.53
N PHE A 692 4.14 8.82 59.69
CA PHE A 692 3.48 10.07 60.10
C PHE A 692 4.47 11.03 60.75
N ASN A 693 4.08 12.28 60.94
CA ASN A 693 4.80 13.24 61.75
C ASN A 693 3.84 13.91 62.76
N LEU A 694 4.39 14.44 63.86
CA LEU A 694 3.64 15.25 64.82
C LEU A 694 3.88 16.74 64.55
N SER A 695 2.83 17.55 64.62
CA SER A 695 2.97 19.00 64.50
C SER A 695 3.76 19.58 65.68
N ALA A 696 4.40 20.73 65.45
CA ALA A 696 4.84 21.58 66.56
C ALA A 696 3.63 21.85 67.50
N PRO A 697 3.77 21.71 68.83
CA PRO A 697 2.66 21.95 69.73
C PRO A 697 2.25 23.43 69.74
N ASN A 698 0.95 23.68 69.86
CA ASN A 698 0.40 25.04 69.87
C ASN A 698 -0.53 25.27 71.08
N PRO A 699 -0.18 26.15 72.03
CA PRO A 699 1.11 26.85 72.18
C PRO A 699 2.26 25.92 72.61
N ALA A 700 3.46 26.14 72.07
CA ALA A 700 4.66 25.35 72.41
C ALA A 700 5.13 25.54 73.86
N SER A 701 4.72 26.62 74.52
CA SER A 701 4.97 26.86 75.93
C SER A 701 3.90 27.73 76.58
N PHE A 702 3.62 27.52 77.87
CA PHE A 702 2.69 28.34 78.64
C PHE A 702 3.01 28.35 80.15
N THR A 703 2.37 29.27 80.89
CA THR A 703 2.58 29.47 82.32
C THR A 703 1.29 29.23 83.10
N VAL A 704 1.36 28.54 84.24
CA VAL A 704 0.22 28.24 85.12
C VAL A 704 0.59 28.44 86.59
N SER A 705 -0.37 28.83 87.43
CA SER A 705 -0.18 28.87 88.89
C SER A 705 -0.67 27.57 89.55
N PRO A 706 -0.16 27.16 90.72
CA PRO A 706 -0.60 25.96 91.42
C PRO A 706 -2.13 25.88 91.63
N GLY A 707 -2.75 24.85 91.06
CA GLY A 707 -4.21 24.65 91.02
C GLY A 707 -4.87 25.03 89.69
N GLN A 708 -4.14 25.60 88.74
CA GLN A 708 -4.61 25.91 87.38
C GLN A 708 -4.19 24.83 86.38
N SER A 709 -4.80 24.88 85.20
CA SER A 709 -4.45 24.05 84.05
C SER A 709 -4.16 24.89 82.80
N GLY A 710 -3.42 24.29 81.87
CA GLY A 710 -3.16 24.85 80.55
C GLY A 710 -3.17 23.74 79.50
N ALA A 711 -3.34 24.11 78.23
CA ALA A 711 -3.50 23.15 77.15
C ALA A 711 -2.66 23.51 75.92
N SER A 712 -2.28 22.49 75.15
CA SER A 712 -1.60 22.61 73.86
C SER A 712 -2.08 21.52 72.90
N THR A 713 -2.33 21.88 71.64
CA THR A 713 -2.80 20.93 70.60
C THR A 713 -1.62 20.39 69.78
N ILE A 714 -1.65 19.10 69.47
CA ILE A 714 -0.67 18.39 68.63
C ILE A 714 -1.44 17.60 67.56
N ALA A 715 -1.13 17.81 66.28
CA ALA A 715 -1.77 17.14 65.14
C ALA A 715 -0.87 16.08 64.51
N VAL A 716 -1.50 15.08 63.86
CA VAL A 716 -0.82 14.05 63.07
C VAL A 716 -0.84 14.44 61.60
N SER A 717 0.32 14.55 60.97
CA SER A 717 0.45 14.73 59.51
C SER A 717 0.88 13.41 58.87
N PRO A 718 0.05 12.75 58.05
CA PRO A 718 0.43 11.49 57.40
C PRO A 718 1.45 11.72 56.27
N LEU A 719 2.36 10.77 56.12
CA LEU A 719 3.35 10.68 55.06
C LEU A 719 3.14 9.37 54.28
N ASN A 720 3.46 9.37 52.98
CA ASN A 720 3.45 8.15 52.14
C ASN A 720 2.14 7.33 52.24
N ALA A 721 0.99 8.02 52.18
CA ALA A 721 -0.36 7.44 52.31
C ALA A 721 -0.66 6.69 53.62
N PHE A 722 0.02 7.02 54.72
CA PHE A 722 -0.33 6.51 56.05
C PHE A 722 -1.78 6.80 56.44
N SER A 723 -2.52 5.72 56.71
CA SER A 723 -3.93 5.73 57.13
C SER A 723 -4.15 5.16 58.53
N GLY A 724 -3.06 4.84 59.24
CA GLY A 724 -3.11 4.22 60.56
C GLY A 724 -3.59 5.15 61.68
N THR A 725 -3.83 4.55 62.84
CA THR A 725 -4.12 5.27 64.09
C THR A 725 -2.83 5.49 64.87
N VAL A 726 -2.61 6.72 65.36
CA VAL A 726 -1.50 7.08 66.25
C VAL A 726 -2.01 7.12 67.68
N SER A 727 -1.39 6.36 68.57
CA SER A 727 -1.63 6.36 70.02
C SER A 727 -0.68 7.32 70.71
N PHE A 728 -1.15 8.12 71.67
CA PHE A 728 -0.35 9.13 72.34
C PHE A 728 -0.09 8.81 73.81
N SER A 729 1.10 9.17 74.28
CA SER A 729 1.50 9.16 75.69
C SER A 729 2.24 10.45 76.03
N CYS A 730 2.28 10.84 77.30
CA CYS A 730 3.01 12.01 77.77
C CYS A 730 3.87 11.67 78.99
N VAL A 731 5.05 12.30 79.08
CA VAL A 731 5.98 12.19 80.22
C VAL A 731 6.44 13.59 80.62
N VAL A 732 6.48 13.86 81.92
CA VAL A 732 6.86 15.16 82.50
C VAL A 732 8.24 15.06 83.16
N ALA A 733 9.12 16.02 82.89
CA ALA A 733 10.43 16.13 83.52
C ALA A 733 10.71 17.59 83.98
N PRO A 734 11.39 17.81 85.11
CA PRO A 734 11.85 16.82 86.08
C PRO A 734 10.70 16.20 86.88
N VAL A 735 10.86 14.94 87.29
CA VAL A 735 9.89 14.26 88.16
C VAL A 735 10.09 14.74 89.60
N VAL A 736 9.08 15.42 90.14
CA VAL A 736 9.07 15.94 91.52
C VAL A 736 7.81 15.52 92.24
N SER A 737 7.86 15.46 93.57
CA SER A 737 6.65 15.27 94.39
C SER A 737 5.67 16.41 94.12
N LEU A 738 4.42 16.07 93.76
CA LEU A 738 3.37 17.00 93.33
C LEU A 738 3.66 17.76 92.01
N GLY A 739 4.52 17.24 91.13
CA GLY A 739 4.73 17.81 89.79
C GLY A 739 3.45 17.90 88.92
N PRO A 740 3.49 18.61 87.78
CA PRO A 740 2.33 18.73 86.90
C PRO A 740 1.86 17.37 86.38
N GLY A 741 0.55 17.13 86.42
CA GLY A 741 -0.08 16.02 85.71
C GLY A 741 -0.20 16.35 84.22
N CYS A 742 -0.03 15.35 83.36
CA CYS A 742 -0.30 15.46 81.93
C CYS A 742 -1.39 14.47 81.52
N SER A 743 -2.31 14.90 80.66
CA SER A 743 -3.33 14.04 80.05
C SER A 743 -3.56 14.43 78.60
N LEU A 744 -3.97 13.47 77.78
CA LEU A 744 -4.14 13.61 76.33
C LEU A 744 -5.56 13.20 75.97
N SER A 745 -6.28 14.07 75.26
CA SER A 745 -7.66 13.79 74.82
C SER A 745 -7.86 14.22 73.37
N PRO A 746 -8.21 13.29 72.45
CA PRO A 746 -8.25 11.84 72.64
C PRO A 746 -6.83 11.23 72.85
N THR A 747 -6.74 10.06 73.47
CA THR A 747 -5.49 9.31 73.65
C THR A 747 -5.00 8.60 72.38
N SER A 748 -5.79 8.62 71.30
CA SER A 748 -5.37 8.19 69.96
C SER A 748 -6.13 8.97 68.89
N ALA A 749 -5.55 9.08 67.69
CA ALA A 749 -6.15 9.78 66.57
C ALA A 749 -5.82 9.08 65.23
N ALA A 750 -6.75 9.14 64.27
CA ALA A 750 -6.51 8.69 62.90
C ALA A 750 -5.52 9.61 62.16
N ALA A 751 -5.04 9.19 60.99
CA ALA A 751 -4.30 10.06 60.07
C ALA A 751 -5.06 11.39 59.80
N ASN A 752 -4.37 12.53 59.99
CA ASN A 752 -4.91 13.90 60.00
C ASN A 752 -5.70 14.33 61.27
N GLY A 753 -5.80 13.47 62.29
CA GLY A 753 -6.40 13.83 63.57
C GLY A 753 -5.46 14.64 64.49
N SER A 754 -5.94 14.99 65.68
CA SER A 754 -5.15 15.70 66.70
C SER A 754 -5.51 15.25 68.11
N THR A 755 -4.61 15.55 69.05
CA THR A 755 -4.82 15.40 70.50
C THR A 755 -4.55 16.71 71.22
N THR A 756 -5.32 16.97 72.28
CA THR A 756 -5.09 18.10 73.17
C THR A 756 -4.37 17.58 74.42
N LEU A 757 -3.10 18.00 74.59
CA LEU A 757 -2.38 17.88 75.84
C LEU A 757 -3.00 18.86 76.84
N THR A 758 -3.51 18.34 77.95
CA THR A 758 -3.94 19.13 79.11
C THR A 758 -2.95 18.90 80.24
N VAL A 759 -2.54 19.99 80.90
CA VAL A 759 -1.57 19.97 81.99
C VAL A 759 -2.25 20.53 83.23
N THR A 760 -2.25 19.77 84.32
CA THR A 760 -2.91 20.14 85.58
C THR A 760 -1.90 20.28 86.71
N THR A 761 -2.10 21.26 87.58
CA THR A 761 -1.25 21.47 88.76
C THR A 761 -2.08 21.36 90.04
N THR A 762 -1.43 20.98 91.15
CA THR A 762 -2.09 20.77 92.44
C THR A 762 -2.17 22.09 93.22
N ALA A 763 -3.36 22.43 93.69
CA ALA A 763 -3.62 23.62 94.51
C ALA A 763 -3.04 23.50 95.93
N ARG A 764 -2.92 24.65 96.62
CA ARG A 764 -2.61 24.72 98.07
C ARG A 764 -3.91 24.63 98.87
N SER A 765 -3.89 24.04 100.07
CA SER A 765 -5.09 23.85 100.89
C SER A 765 -4.83 24.01 102.40
N ALA A 766 -5.82 24.58 103.10
CA ALA A 766 -5.90 24.68 104.56
C ALA A 766 -7.26 24.11 105.02
N VAL A 767 -7.28 23.43 106.18
CA VAL A 767 -8.45 22.68 106.67
C VAL A 767 -9.19 23.46 107.75
N GLY A 768 -10.53 23.54 107.67
CA GLY A 768 -11.41 24.12 108.68
C GLY A 768 -12.36 23.08 109.32
N PRO A 769 -12.90 23.33 110.53
CA PRO A 769 -13.66 22.34 111.30
C PRO A 769 -15.18 22.28 111.00
N LEU A 770 -15.81 21.18 111.45
CA LEU A 770 -17.24 20.82 111.44
C LEU A 770 -17.88 21.05 112.84
N PRO A 771 -19.19 20.78 113.13
CA PRO A 771 -20.39 20.58 112.27
C PRO A 771 -21.70 21.32 112.70
N GLY A 772 -22.71 21.35 111.81
CA GLY A 772 -24.17 21.37 112.12
C GLY A 772 -24.90 22.74 112.13
N PRO A 773 -26.26 22.80 112.21
CA PRO A 773 -27.25 21.84 111.67
C PRO A 773 -28.44 22.51 110.92
N ASN A 774 -28.70 22.09 109.66
CA ASN A 774 -29.93 22.37 108.86
C ASN A 774 -30.16 23.90 108.55
N TRP A 775 -31.29 24.48 108.09
CA TRP A 775 -32.71 24.07 107.92
C TRP A 775 -33.51 24.98 106.92
N PHE A 776 -34.40 24.38 106.09
CA PHE A 776 -35.48 24.97 105.24
C PHE A 776 -35.22 25.86 104.00
N VAL A 777 -36.28 25.88 103.14
CA VAL A 777 -36.70 26.86 102.10
C VAL A 777 -36.15 26.73 100.65
N THR A 778 -36.75 25.79 99.91
CA THR A 778 -37.45 25.96 98.61
C THR A 778 -37.27 27.23 97.74
N GLY A 779 -37.15 27.06 96.41
CA GLY A 779 -37.67 28.04 95.42
C GLY A 779 -37.15 27.93 93.97
N GLY A 780 -38.07 27.74 93.00
CA GLY A 780 -37.95 28.09 91.56
C GLY A 780 -36.79 27.48 90.75
N ALA A 781 -36.95 26.55 89.80
CA ALA A 781 -37.93 26.42 88.71
C ALA A 781 -37.91 27.56 87.66
N THR A 782 -37.64 27.17 86.41
CA THR A 782 -37.95 27.84 85.13
C THR A 782 -37.41 29.25 84.84
N PHE A 783 -36.51 29.35 83.84
CA PHE A 783 -36.76 30.24 82.70
C PHE A 783 -36.24 29.61 81.40
N LEU A 784 -37.17 29.14 80.58
CA LEU A 784 -36.97 28.63 79.23
C LEU A 784 -37.03 29.79 78.20
N LEU A 785 -36.78 29.46 76.93
CA LEU A 785 -37.32 30.17 75.76
C LEU A 785 -37.03 31.69 75.67
N GLY A 786 -35.92 32.02 75.01
CA GLY A 786 -35.67 33.37 74.53
C GLY A 786 -34.72 33.39 73.33
N LEU A 787 -35.18 33.94 72.21
CA LEU A 787 -34.35 34.42 71.09
C LEU A 787 -33.65 33.36 70.22
N LEU A 788 -34.40 32.29 69.91
CA LEU A 788 -34.34 31.72 68.55
C LEU A 788 -35.42 32.44 67.73
N LEU A 789 -35.07 33.60 67.14
CA LEU A 789 -35.74 34.37 66.07
C LEU A 789 -35.20 35.82 66.09
N LEU A 790 -35.05 36.44 64.91
CA LEU A 790 -34.27 37.66 64.58
C LEU A 790 -32.77 37.38 64.38
N LEU A 791 -32.16 37.52 63.19
CA LEU A 791 -32.53 38.06 61.86
C LEU A 791 -31.63 37.30 60.85
N VAL A 792 -32.06 36.63 59.77
CA VAL A 792 -32.88 37.08 58.63
C VAL A 792 -32.45 38.45 58.09
N ILE A 793 -31.79 38.43 56.92
CA ILE A 793 -31.50 39.56 56.01
C ILE A 793 -30.25 40.42 56.31
N SER A 794 -29.18 39.99 55.63
CA SER A 794 -28.27 40.77 54.77
C SER A 794 -27.37 41.91 55.31
N THR A 795 -26.08 41.68 55.06
CA THR A 795 -25.10 42.61 54.46
C THR A 795 -24.53 43.81 55.23
N LYS A 796 -23.22 43.69 55.46
CA LYS A 796 -22.16 44.68 55.15
C LYS A 796 -22.28 46.10 55.73
N LYS A 797 -21.42 46.31 56.73
CA LYS A 797 -20.61 47.50 57.10
C LYS A 797 -21.09 48.29 58.34
N ARG A 798 -20.16 48.36 59.31
CA ARG A 798 -20.00 49.37 60.37
C ARG A 798 -21.17 49.54 61.37
N ARG A 799 -21.05 48.95 62.57
CA ARG A 799 -21.31 49.63 63.88
C ARG A 799 -20.43 49.08 65.02
N LEU A 800 -19.12 49.29 64.88
CA LEU A 800 -18.35 49.82 66.01
C LEU A 800 -19.14 51.03 66.55
N LYS A 801 -19.36 51.13 67.88
CA LYS A 801 -20.19 52.12 68.64
C LYS A 801 -21.51 51.63 69.29
N LEU A 802 -21.81 50.33 69.34
CA LEU A 802 -22.70 49.78 70.38
C LEU A 802 -21.95 48.77 71.25
N ALA A 803 -22.45 48.55 72.47
CA ALA A 803 -21.98 47.54 73.43
C ALA A 803 -20.57 47.71 74.05
N LEU A 804 -19.87 48.83 73.78
CA LEU A 804 -18.98 49.41 74.80
C LEU A 804 -19.74 49.73 76.12
N GLY A 805 -21.09 49.78 76.06
CA GLY A 805 -21.99 49.87 77.21
C GLY A 805 -22.30 48.56 77.94
N LEU A 806 -21.88 47.38 77.47
CA LEU A 806 -21.97 46.15 78.28
C LEU A 806 -20.82 46.03 79.29
N LEU A 807 -19.72 46.78 79.07
CA LEU A 807 -18.63 46.93 80.05
C LEU A 807 -19.02 47.76 81.28
N ALA A 808 -20.16 48.45 81.25
CA ALA A 808 -20.63 49.34 82.32
C ALA A 808 -21.62 48.67 83.31
N ALA A 809 -22.10 47.45 83.02
CA ALA A 809 -23.08 46.74 83.85
C ALA A 809 -22.46 45.69 84.80
N ALA A 810 -21.16 45.38 84.65
CA ALA A 810 -20.47 44.33 85.40
C ALA A 810 -19.59 44.84 86.56
N LEU A 811 -19.53 46.15 86.79
CA LEU A 811 -18.57 46.80 87.72
C LEU A 811 -19.21 47.45 88.96
N LEU A 812 -20.48 47.17 89.27
CA LEU A 812 -21.22 47.86 90.34
C LEU A 812 -21.93 46.93 91.35
N ALA A 813 -21.36 45.75 91.63
CA ALA A 813 -21.93 44.82 92.60
C ALA A 813 -20.86 44.01 93.39
N ALA A 814 -20.12 44.69 94.28
CA ALA A 814 -19.79 44.25 95.65
C ALA A 814 -18.59 45.05 96.22
N ALA A 815 -18.85 45.92 97.20
CA ALA A 815 -17.81 46.56 98.00
C ALA A 815 -17.98 46.22 99.48
N LEU A 816 -16.89 45.73 100.08
CA LEU A 816 -16.44 45.91 101.48
C LEU A 816 -17.48 46.02 102.61
N ILE A 817 -17.48 45.02 103.50
CA ILE A 817 -17.55 45.21 104.97
C ILE A 817 -16.51 44.26 105.59
N GLY A 818 -15.79 44.70 106.63
CA GLY A 818 -14.91 43.83 107.42
C GLY A 818 -14.79 44.32 108.86
N CYS A 819 -14.24 43.51 109.76
CA CYS A 819 -13.60 43.91 111.02
C CYS A 819 -12.93 42.70 111.72
N GLY A 820 -11.95 42.95 112.59
CA GLY A 820 -11.50 42.02 113.62
C GLY A 820 -10.27 41.17 113.28
N GLY A 821 -9.17 41.37 114.02
CA GLY A 821 -7.97 40.52 113.98
C GLY A 821 -7.74 39.77 115.29
N GLY A 822 -6.72 38.90 115.35
CA GLY A 822 -6.32 38.25 116.61
C GLY A 822 -5.49 36.96 116.49
N SER A 823 -4.17 37.11 116.38
CA SER A 823 -3.12 36.25 116.99
C SER A 823 -3.12 34.70 116.92
N SER A 824 -2.02 34.20 116.36
CA SER A 824 -1.09 33.18 116.91
C SER A 824 -1.18 31.67 116.56
N SER A 825 0.03 31.10 116.39
CA SER A 825 0.46 29.67 116.38
C SER A 825 0.05 28.68 115.25
N GLY A 826 0.96 28.51 114.27
CA GLY A 826 1.71 27.26 114.00
C GLY A 826 1.02 25.96 113.52
N GLY A 827 1.32 25.54 112.28
CA GLY A 827 1.55 24.12 111.94
C GLY A 827 0.82 23.51 110.72
N GLY A 828 1.57 23.27 109.62
CA GLY A 828 1.34 22.15 108.67
C GLY A 828 0.27 22.31 107.57
N GLY A 829 0.69 22.57 106.33
CA GLY A 829 -0.17 22.53 105.12
C GLY A 829 0.63 22.22 103.85
N ASN A 830 -0.03 21.65 102.84
CA ASN A 830 0.63 21.17 101.61
C ASN A 830 1.01 22.30 100.62
N SER A 831 2.18 22.21 99.99
CA SER A 831 2.79 23.31 99.21
C SER A 831 2.24 23.54 97.80
N GLY A 832 1.39 22.64 97.30
CA GLY A 832 0.96 22.61 95.88
C GLY A 832 2.10 22.20 94.94
N THR A 833 1.85 22.24 93.63
CA THR A 833 2.89 21.91 92.63
C THR A 833 4.07 22.88 92.74
N PRO A 834 5.33 22.40 92.81
CA PRO A 834 6.50 23.27 92.94
C PRO A 834 6.65 24.23 91.76
N ALA A 835 7.02 25.48 92.05
CA ALA A 835 7.36 26.46 91.03
C ALA A 835 8.64 26.05 90.28
N GLY A 836 8.67 26.25 88.97
CA GLY A 836 9.74 25.79 88.09
C GLY A 836 9.26 25.50 86.66
N THR A 837 10.20 25.27 85.75
CA THR A 837 9.91 24.91 84.36
C THR A 837 9.97 23.40 84.19
N TYR A 838 8.93 22.83 83.58
CA TYR A 838 8.77 21.42 83.29
C TYR A 838 8.66 21.22 81.78
N THR A 839 9.38 20.24 81.25
CA THR A 839 9.24 19.81 79.86
C THR A 839 8.35 18.59 79.79
N ILE A 840 7.31 18.66 78.96
CA ILE A 840 6.38 17.56 78.72
C ILE A 840 6.66 17.02 77.32
N THR A 841 7.11 15.77 77.26
CA THR A 841 7.34 15.07 75.99
C THR A 841 6.11 14.24 75.67
N VAL A 842 5.47 14.53 74.55
CA VAL A 842 4.36 13.75 74.00
C VAL A 842 4.91 12.83 72.91
N THR A 843 4.70 11.53 73.07
CA THR A 843 5.13 10.50 72.11
C THR A 843 3.91 9.94 71.41
N GLY A 844 3.85 10.05 70.09
CA GLY A 844 2.88 9.39 69.23
C GLY A 844 3.48 8.12 68.63
N THR A 845 2.76 7.00 68.72
CA THR A 845 3.21 5.69 68.22
C THR A 845 2.17 5.02 67.31
N SER A 846 2.62 4.30 66.30
CA SER A 846 1.77 3.45 65.46
C SER A 846 2.56 2.23 64.98
N GLY A 847 2.26 1.05 65.54
CA GLY A 847 3.10 -0.14 65.33
C GLY A 847 4.54 0.08 65.83
N THR A 848 5.51 0.01 64.93
CA THR A 848 6.94 0.27 65.19
C THR A 848 7.35 1.74 64.99
N LEU A 849 6.47 2.58 64.46
CA LEU A 849 6.74 4.01 64.22
C LEU A 849 6.52 4.81 65.51
N SER A 850 7.42 5.75 65.81
CA SER A 850 7.39 6.56 67.02
C SER A 850 7.99 7.94 66.78
N HIS A 851 7.22 8.99 67.03
CA HIS A 851 7.62 10.39 66.87
C HIS A 851 7.25 11.21 68.12
N THR A 852 8.01 12.26 68.43
CA THR A 852 7.87 13.03 69.69
C THR A 852 7.71 14.53 69.45
N ALA A 853 6.87 15.18 70.25
CA ALA A 853 6.74 16.64 70.32
C ALA A 853 6.80 17.13 71.78
N THR A 854 7.45 18.27 72.04
CA THR A 854 7.74 18.75 73.41
C THR A 854 7.08 20.08 73.73
N VAL A 855 6.44 20.19 74.91
CA VAL A 855 5.81 21.41 75.43
C VAL A 855 6.52 21.86 76.70
N SER A 856 6.82 23.16 76.83
CA SER A 856 7.46 23.73 78.03
C SER A 856 6.45 24.46 78.91
N VAL A 857 6.28 24.02 80.16
CA VAL A 857 5.30 24.57 81.09
C VAL A 857 6.00 25.17 82.31
N THR A 858 5.78 26.44 82.58
CA THR A 858 6.31 27.10 83.79
C THR A 858 5.23 27.20 84.86
N VAL A 859 5.52 26.70 86.06
CA VAL A 859 4.69 26.87 87.26
C VAL A 859 5.23 28.03 88.09
N THR A 860 4.37 28.98 88.47
CA THR A 860 4.70 30.20 89.25
C THR A 860 4.03 30.21 90.61
#